data_AF-A0A370CJK4-F1
#
_entry.id   AF-A0A370CJK4-F1
#
_cell.length_a   1.000
_cell.length_b   1.000
_cell.length_c   1.000
_cell.angle_alpha   90.00
_cell.angle_beta   90.00
_cell.angle_gamma   90.00
#
_symmetry.space_group_name_H-M   'P 1'
#
loop_
_entity.id
_entity.type
_entity.pdbx_description
1 polymer ?
#
loop_
_entity_poly.entity_id
_entity_poly.type
_entity_poly.pdbx_seq_one_letter_code
_entity_poly.pdbx_strand_id
1 'polypeptide(L)'
;MLNGYQFDAALNLDKVFKCTPPPKINFSILPKLAKDWRAELEVILYQSESCLEKKSLEKHLGADSSYQSKKILAEQLQLIYYRLQGDLDTELGQLSDDARKALLSKLTEEITQCTAGFHNRVNAIVASFQRPRNLEQLLYLVRTTIVEEVAFSLTNEVHAWNQVSVIAATEGLGIKPIFSGDPHSGNLIDDSIGKALREKFQKKFTPFNLPNLLVHALMGLLPELEVEKSEIETGEKEGLCSETVEKIIKLIKCYIPNSITSDPLDWQKYFNIYEDCIFNVNWNAVYRYFYQELSKENYFKQAPEIHHLVDRAYYHLTLTEPDPTDHESSYINQLFDNQLFDEKDYSNFDSSLLYQLEKLEINFPDYYRHVTGNPSLIKRSVELIPYLQKKFPDSENYRSGIMQGFHLLTTLNLEVDEYVILRIAYTLLLKNQINYTPLMLAALNDPNIVEGILKFLIQHQTIIDIDICRQLFLAKDKYDRNALMLAVAYQPIAATLMLSFFDTYLLSSPDKTIKKSAVDLIQEIFLEKQGNNYNVLMLAASKRAQIALNILGFLTKHISSFAQNTLQTLFTAKQDNSYTAFTLTASNHPEYVKNILSFIEKHIKKFDPEALRELFFSGQQGTACTALMLAADNQAEATQAILDFIKAHIEKFDPKLIRQMFLEKDGREYTALMSAAKAQTETVKIILSFIEQHRNIFFDDQLLIAEVLLAKDEFGTTALMLAAENQPNAMILLLNFINKNIDILNIHVIRELLFKEIHDYEASMGVFLGGRFNTRKTLLMAAERKHPQVTEALLSFIDEHIERLMLEKRKHPQTASTLDEHAKRLEPDILTQLLLEKDGAGNNPFMRACTKHPRTMNGTLNFIANITEMESGAFNSVQTEIANFIFMQLARMSLEEPEEKTIVDKILLSSSPLLLTHFTKNYFAERPANLAYITNQLFECYLEELEDRTVRHISYTTPFSFFGWRYSTREKMDAAKKLKEIVQLDSFSLQQLNELDKKNRYHWPLTESRLGNLFAAYRSIADNAVDNRAETLHILDNNNTITPIEKPSTSAAYLKQSVA
;
A
#
# COMPACT_ATOMS: atom_id res chain seq x y z
N MET A 1 -6.52 33.10 46.32
CA MET A 1 -5.94 32.08 47.23
C MET A 1 -5.03 31.22 46.40
N LEU A 2 -3.79 30.98 46.84
CA LEU A 2 -2.79 30.07 46.23
C LEU A 2 -2.26 29.10 47.31
N ASN A 3 -3.13 28.77 48.29
CA ASN A 3 -2.73 28.04 49.49
C ASN A 3 -2.31 26.61 49.12
N GLY A 4 -1.10 26.21 49.51
CA GLY A 4 -0.51 24.91 49.18
C GLY A 4 0.41 24.91 47.95
N TYR A 5 0.54 26.04 47.24
CA TYR A 5 1.57 26.20 46.21
C TYR A 5 2.88 26.74 46.80
N GLN A 6 4.01 26.15 46.40
CA GLN A 6 5.35 26.63 46.71
C GLN A 6 5.95 27.28 45.46
N PHE A 7 5.69 28.58 45.27
CA PHE A 7 6.31 29.36 44.20
C PHE A 7 7.61 30.02 44.67
N ASP A 8 8.49 30.31 43.72
CA ASP A 8 9.72 31.07 43.95
C ASP A 8 9.44 32.44 44.59
N ALA A 9 10.20 32.79 45.63
CA ALA A 9 10.04 34.03 46.38
C ALA A 9 10.28 35.29 45.54
N ALA A 10 11.03 35.17 44.43
CA ALA A 10 11.24 36.25 43.48
C ALA A 10 9.96 36.62 42.72
N LEU A 11 8.98 35.73 42.55
CA LEU A 11 7.76 36.04 41.81
C LEU A 11 6.83 36.98 42.59
N ASN A 12 6.36 38.03 41.92
CA ASN A 12 5.28 38.86 42.42
C ASN A 12 3.92 38.21 42.15
N LEU A 13 3.51 37.28 43.04
CA LEU A 13 2.28 36.48 42.90
C LEU A 13 1.03 37.30 42.56
N ASP A 14 0.85 38.47 43.17
CA ASP A 14 -0.30 39.35 42.91
C ASP A 14 -0.33 39.87 41.47
N LYS A 15 0.86 40.08 40.87
CA LYS A 15 1.01 40.54 39.50
C LYS A 15 0.99 39.38 38.50
N VAL A 16 1.77 38.33 38.74
CA VAL A 16 1.91 37.19 37.81
C VAL A 16 0.68 36.29 37.77
N PHE A 17 -0.22 36.33 38.76
CA PHE A 17 -1.52 35.62 38.76
C PHE A 17 -2.73 36.55 38.60
N LYS A 18 -2.52 37.82 38.23
CA LYS A 18 -3.62 38.74 37.89
C LYS A 18 -4.41 38.22 36.69
N CYS A 19 -5.71 38.02 36.87
CA CYS A 19 -6.61 37.52 35.83
C CYS A 19 -7.01 38.62 34.85
N THR A 20 -6.23 38.78 33.79
CA THR A 20 -6.49 39.73 32.69
C THR A 20 -6.71 38.97 31.39
N PRO A 21 -7.92 38.44 31.11
CA PRO A 21 -8.18 37.73 29.86
C PRO A 21 -8.11 38.67 28.65
N PRO A 22 -7.79 38.14 27.45
CA PRO A 22 -7.92 38.87 26.20
C PRO A 22 -9.36 39.42 26.00
N PRO A 23 -9.51 40.49 25.21
CA PRO A 23 -10.83 41.05 24.93
C PRO A 23 -11.68 40.06 24.12
N LYS A 24 -12.99 40.02 24.42
CA LYS A 24 -13.96 39.26 23.62
C LYS A 24 -14.15 39.94 22.25
N ILE A 25 -14.42 39.13 21.22
CA ILE A 25 -14.83 39.62 19.90
C ILE A 25 -16.12 40.43 20.04
N ASN A 26 -16.15 41.60 19.42
CA ASN A 26 -17.29 42.50 19.49
C ASN A 26 -18.31 42.15 18.38
N PHE A 27 -19.49 41.65 18.75
CA PHE A 27 -20.57 41.37 17.79
C PHE A 27 -21.07 42.61 17.05
N SER A 28 -20.91 43.81 17.62
CA SER A 28 -21.48 45.04 17.03
C SER A 28 -20.76 45.52 15.77
N ILE A 29 -19.56 44.98 15.50
CA ILE A 29 -18.76 45.33 14.32
C ILE A 29 -18.84 44.27 13.20
N LEU A 30 -19.56 43.16 13.45
CA LEU A 30 -19.70 42.07 12.50
C LEU A 30 -20.85 42.33 11.51
N PRO A 31 -20.78 41.78 10.28
CA PRO A 31 -21.86 41.86 9.32
C PRO A 31 -23.18 41.33 9.88
N LYS A 32 -24.30 41.84 9.36
CA LYS A 32 -25.63 41.36 9.78
C LYS A 32 -25.76 39.86 9.49
N LEU A 33 -26.01 39.07 10.53
CA LEU A 33 -26.15 37.63 10.44
C LEU A 33 -27.25 37.22 9.44
N ALA A 34 -26.95 36.23 8.60
CA ALA A 34 -27.93 35.63 7.69
C ALA A 34 -29.13 35.06 8.47
N LYS A 35 -30.33 35.14 7.91
CA LYS A 35 -31.55 34.66 8.60
C LYS A 35 -31.52 33.14 8.84
N ASP A 36 -30.79 32.43 8.01
CA ASP A 36 -30.66 30.97 7.92
C ASP A 36 -29.24 30.48 8.24
N TRP A 37 -28.41 31.31 8.90
CA TRP A 37 -27.02 30.97 9.29
C TRP A 37 -26.87 29.58 9.93
N ARG A 38 -27.86 29.15 10.70
CA ARG A 38 -27.86 27.82 11.35
C ARG A 38 -28.02 26.69 10.35
N ALA A 39 -28.87 26.85 9.35
CA ALA A 39 -29.05 25.86 8.28
C ALA A 39 -27.80 25.80 7.39
N GLU A 40 -27.16 26.95 7.13
CA GLU A 40 -25.89 26.98 6.40
C GLU A 40 -24.75 26.34 7.19
N LEU A 41 -24.64 26.60 8.50
CA LEU A 41 -23.64 25.96 9.35
C LEU A 41 -23.82 24.43 9.37
N GLU A 42 -25.05 23.93 9.43
CA GLU A 42 -25.35 22.49 9.32
C GLU A 42 -24.87 21.90 7.99
N VAL A 43 -25.03 22.63 6.88
CA VAL A 43 -24.52 22.21 5.57
C VAL A 43 -22.99 22.13 5.58
N ILE A 44 -22.32 23.13 6.16
CA ILE A 44 -20.85 23.14 6.28
C ILE A 44 -20.36 21.95 7.10
N LEU A 45 -21.00 21.65 8.24
CA LEU A 45 -20.62 20.52 9.10
C LEU A 45 -20.82 19.17 8.38
N TYR A 46 -21.97 18.98 7.73
CA TYR A 46 -22.28 17.75 6.99
C TYR A 46 -21.34 17.52 5.80
N GLN A 47 -20.93 18.58 5.11
CA GLN A 47 -19.96 18.49 4.02
C GLN A 47 -18.56 18.13 4.51
N SER A 48 -18.18 18.57 5.73
CA SER A 48 -16.88 18.23 6.30
C SER A 48 -16.78 16.81 6.85
N GLU A 49 -17.87 16.26 7.39
CA GLU A 49 -17.92 14.93 8.01
C GLU A 49 -19.16 14.16 7.54
N SER A 50 -18.98 13.30 6.53
CA SER A 50 -20.07 12.57 5.88
C SER A 50 -20.77 11.54 6.77
N CYS A 51 -20.20 11.24 7.94
CA CYS A 51 -20.77 10.35 8.94
C CYS A 51 -21.80 11.03 9.88
N LEU A 52 -21.95 12.35 9.83
CA LEU A 52 -22.89 13.08 10.69
C LEU A 52 -24.34 12.94 10.21
N GLU A 53 -25.27 12.85 11.17
CA GLU A 53 -26.70 12.89 10.89
C GLU A 53 -27.09 14.28 10.34
N LYS A 54 -28.02 14.29 9.36
CA LYS A 54 -28.62 15.54 8.86
C LYS A 54 -29.33 16.25 10.02
N LYS A 55 -28.92 17.48 10.33
CA LYS A 55 -29.41 18.34 11.44
C LYS A 55 -28.83 18.00 12.84
N SER A 56 -27.53 17.78 12.92
CA SER A 56 -26.85 17.43 14.18
C SER A 56 -26.97 18.50 15.28
N LEU A 57 -27.14 19.78 14.92
CA LEU A 57 -27.37 20.87 15.88
C LEU A 57 -28.83 20.92 16.41
N GLU A 58 -29.78 20.16 15.87
CA GLU A 58 -31.18 20.17 16.34
C GLU A 58 -31.31 19.66 17.76
N LYS A 59 -30.53 18.65 18.15
CA LYS A 59 -30.45 18.17 19.53
C LYS A 59 -30.01 19.25 20.52
N HIS A 60 -29.20 20.21 20.08
CA HIS A 60 -28.61 21.23 20.95
C HIS A 60 -29.36 22.56 20.95
N LEU A 61 -29.76 23.02 19.76
CA LEU A 61 -30.36 24.33 19.52
C LEU A 61 -31.80 24.26 18.98
N GLY A 62 -32.35 23.07 18.75
CA GLY A 62 -33.68 22.86 18.19
C GLY A 62 -34.81 23.32 19.10
N ALA A 63 -36.01 23.48 18.54
CA ALA A 63 -37.18 23.97 19.28
C ALA A 63 -37.45 23.14 20.55
N ASP A 64 -37.16 21.84 20.49
CA ASP A 64 -37.40 20.87 21.56
C ASP A 64 -36.24 20.74 22.57
N SER A 65 -35.12 21.46 22.37
CA SER A 65 -33.99 21.45 23.32
C SER A 65 -34.33 22.21 24.60
N SER A 66 -34.29 21.52 25.75
CA SER A 66 -34.54 22.06 27.09
C SER A 66 -33.29 22.66 27.76
N TYR A 67 -32.19 22.80 27.03
CA TYR A 67 -30.91 23.26 27.59
C TYR A 67 -30.96 24.73 28.05
N GLN A 68 -30.67 24.99 29.33
CA GLN A 68 -30.84 26.30 29.96
C GLN A 68 -29.97 27.41 29.33
N SER A 69 -28.74 27.06 28.90
CA SER A 69 -27.77 28.01 28.33
C SER A 69 -27.78 28.05 26.80
N LYS A 70 -28.88 27.62 26.18
CA LYS A 70 -29.06 27.53 24.72
C LYS A 70 -28.80 28.85 23.99
N LYS A 71 -29.18 29.99 24.58
CA LYS A 71 -28.93 31.32 23.99
C LYS A 71 -27.44 31.62 23.87
N ILE A 72 -26.68 31.34 24.93
CA ILE A 72 -25.23 31.56 24.97
C ILE A 72 -24.53 30.63 23.98
N LEU A 73 -24.91 29.34 23.96
CA LEU A 73 -24.39 28.38 22.98
C LEU A 73 -24.63 28.85 21.53
N ALA A 74 -25.81 29.38 21.23
CA ALA A 74 -26.12 29.93 19.91
C ALA A 74 -25.23 31.14 19.55
N GLU A 75 -25.02 32.07 20.49
CA GLU A 75 -24.13 33.22 20.29
C GLU A 75 -22.68 32.77 20.02
N GLN A 76 -22.19 31.76 20.73
CA GLN A 76 -20.83 31.24 20.51
C GLN A 76 -20.68 30.53 19.16
N LEU A 77 -21.69 29.76 18.74
CA LEU A 77 -21.71 29.14 17.41
C LEU A 77 -21.77 30.17 16.28
N GLN A 78 -22.44 31.31 16.49
CA GLN A 78 -22.43 32.41 15.52
C GLN A 78 -21.01 32.93 15.28
N LEU A 79 -20.17 33.04 16.31
CA LEU A 79 -18.76 33.46 16.16
C LEU A 79 -17.96 32.45 15.34
N ILE A 80 -18.20 31.15 15.54
CA ILE A 80 -17.53 30.11 14.72
C ILE A 80 -18.00 30.19 13.26
N TYR A 81 -19.30 30.43 13.04
CA TYR A 81 -19.82 30.64 11.69
C TYR A 81 -19.20 31.88 11.03
N TYR A 82 -19.11 33.03 11.73
CA TYR A 82 -18.39 34.21 11.23
C TYR A 82 -16.93 33.92 10.91
N ARG A 83 -16.23 33.10 11.71
CA ARG A 83 -14.86 32.66 11.40
C ARG A 83 -14.80 31.86 10.09
N LEU A 84 -15.74 30.94 9.89
CA LEU A 84 -15.79 30.08 8.69
C LEU A 84 -16.16 30.84 7.42
N GLN A 85 -16.83 32.00 7.52
CA GLN A 85 -17.15 32.87 6.37
C GLN A 85 -16.04 33.87 6.03
N GLY A 86 -14.98 33.95 6.84
CA GLY A 86 -13.90 34.93 6.67
C GLY A 86 -14.19 36.30 7.28
N ASP A 87 -15.33 36.48 7.95
CA ASP A 87 -15.73 37.76 8.56
C ASP A 87 -14.84 38.17 9.74
N LEU A 88 -14.00 37.26 10.24
CA LEU A 88 -13.00 37.51 11.29
C LEU A 88 -11.57 37.59 10.77
N ASP A 89 -11.34 37.52 9.45
CA ASP A 89 -9.98 37.43 8.88
C ASP A 89 -9.16 38.70 9.12
N THR A 90 -9.81 39.85 9.21
CA THR A 90 -9.13 41.12 9.55
C THR A 90 -8.56 41.12 10.98
N GLU A 91 -9.20 40.43 11.92
CA GLU A 91 -8.74 40.35 13.32
C GLU A 91 -7.85 39.13 13.59
N LEU A 92 -8.11 37.99 12.91
CA LEU A 92 -7.49 36.70 13.23
C LEU A 92 -6.54 36.17 12.15
N GLY A 93 -6.40 36.89 11.04
CA GLY A 93 -5.70 36.43 9.83
C GLY A 93 -6.56 35.50 8.98
N GLN A 94 -6.22 35.33 7.71
CA GLN A 94 -6.95 34.43 6.80
C GLN A 94 -6.95 33.00 7.33
N LEU A 95 -8.10 32.32 7.27
CA LEU A 95 -8.21 30.92 7.68
C LEU A 95 -7.69 30.00 6.57
N SER A 96 -6.58 29.31 6.79
CA SER A 96 -6.05 28.31 5.86
C SER A 96 -6.96 27.08 5.75
N ASP A 97 -6.84 26.31 4.67
CA ASP A 97 -7.66 25.11 4.46
C ASP A 97 -7.45 24.05 5.56
N ASP A 98 -6.21 23.88 6.03
CA ASP A 98 -5.90 22.95 7.11
C ASP A 98 -6.44 23.43 8.46
N ALA A 99 -6.31 24.73 8.76
CA ALA A 99 -6.91 25.32 9.95
C ALA A 99 -8.44 25.25 9.91
N ARG A 100 -9.05 25.40 8.73
CA ARG A 100 -10.50 25.23 8.51
C ARG A 100 -10.92 23.78 8.80
N LYS A 101 -10.20 22.80 8.29
CA LYS A 101 -10.48 21.37 8.57
C LYS A 101 -10.33 21.05 10.05
N ALA A 102 -9.26 21.52 10.70
CA ALA A 102 -9.03 21.29 12.12
C ALA A 102 -10.14 21.93 12.99
N LEU A 103 -10.56 23.15 12.65
CA LEU A 103 -11.66 23.84 13.32
C LEU A 103 -12.98 23.05 13.20
N LEU A 104 -13.30 22.57 12.00
CA LEU A 104 -14.51 21.79 11.75
C LEU A 104 -14.46 20.44 12.47
N SER A 105 -13.33 19.73 12.40
CA SER A 105 -13.11 18.46 13.11
C SER A 105 -13.29 18.61 14.62
N LYS A 106 -12.71 19.67 15.22
CA LYS A 106 -12.88 19.95 16.66
C LYS A 106 -14.32 20.32 17.03
N LEU A 107 -15.06 20.94 16.11
CA LEU A 107 -16.46 21.30 16.32
C LEU A 107 -17.40 20.09 16.19
N THR A 108 -17.08 19.12 15.32
CA THR A 108 -17.89 17.90 15.09
C THR A 108 -17.54 16.77 16.05
N GLU A 109 -16.37 16.83 16.70
CA GLU A 109 -15.94 15.89 17.73
C GLU A 109 -17.01 15.74 18.82
N GLU A 110 -17.53 14.52 18.97
CA GLU A 110 -18.54 14.15 19.97
C GLU A 110 -19.84 14.98 19.94
N ILE A 111 -20.14 15.66 18.81
CA ILE A 111 -21.36 16.47 18.67
C ILE A 111 -22.63 15.66 18.94
N THR A 112 -22.64 14.35 18.69
CA THR A 112 -23.80 13.49 18.95
C THR A 112 -24.03 13.19 20.44
N GLN A 113 -23.11 13.56 21.34
CA GLN A 113 -23.18 13.29 22.78
C GLN A 113 -24.11 14.29 23.52
N CYS A 114 -23.71 14.82 24.68
CA CYS A 114 -24.54 15.70 25.50
C CYS A 114 -24.39 17.19 25.10
N THR A 115 -25.44 17.99 25.26
CA THR A 115 -25.44 19.42 24.89
C THR A 115 -24.49 20.27 25.75
N ALA A 116 -24.32 19.91 27.03
CA ALA A 116 -23.39 20.63 27.92
C ALA A 116 -21.93 20.40 27.52
N GLY A 117 -21.55 19.16 27.17
CA GLY A 117 -20.20 18.84 26.67
C GLY A 117 -19.91 19.52 25.33
N PHE A 118 -20.88 19.52 24.41
CA PHE A 118 -20.77 20.27 23.16
C PHE A 118 -20.59 21.78 23.41
N HIS A 119 -21.28 22.35 24.40
CA HIS A 119 -21.12 23.77 24.76
C HIS A 119 -19.72 24.08 25.32
N ASN A 120 -19.13 23.19 26.14
CA ASN A 120 -17.74 23.34 26.59
C ASN A 120 -16.77 23.37 25.41
N ARG A 121 -16.94 22.48 24.42
CA ARG A 121 -16.13 22.43 23.20
C ARG A 121 -16.25 23.73 22.39
N VAL A 122 -17.47 24.20 22.18
CA VAL A 122 -17.74 25.47 21.50
C VAL A 122 -17.09 26.65 22.24
N ASN A 123 -17.18 26.70 23.56
CA ASN A 123 -16.53 27.75 24.36
C ASN A 123 -15.00 27.69 24.25
N ALA A 124 -14.41 26.49 24.25
CA ALA A 124 -12.97 26.31 24.07
C ALA A 124 -12.50 26.78 22.67
N ILE A 125 -13.30 26.51 21.62
CA ILE A 125 -13.04 27.02 20.27
C ILE A 125 -13.11 28.55 20.24
N VAL A 126 -14.18 29.15 20.78
CA VAL A 126 -14.29 30.61 20.74
C VAL A 126 -13.23 31.30 21.61
N ALA A 127 -12.82 30.68 22.72
CA ALA A 127 -11.71 31.18 23.52
C ALA A 127 -10.40 31.28 22.71
N SER A 128 -10.14 30.33 21.79
CA SER A 128 -8.95 30.38 20.94
C SER A 128 -8.97 31.50 19.90
N PHE A 129 -10.12 32.15 19.67
CA PHE A 129 -10.20 33.32 18.80
C PHE A 129 -9.75 34.61 19.50
N GLN A 130 -9.64 34.61 20.83
CA GLN A 130 -9.31 35.84 21.55
C GLN A 130 -7.80 36.09 21.53
N ARG A 131 -7.37 37.17 20.87
CA ARG A 131 -5.94 37.52 20.75
C ARG A 131 -5.49 38.43 21.90
N PRO A 132 -4.41 38.10 22.62
CA PRO A 132 -3.86 39.00 23.64
C PRO A 132 -3.31 40.28 22.96
N ARG A 133 -3.38 41.41 23.67
CA ARG A 133 -2.97 42.73 23.15
C ARG A 133 -1.87 43.39 23.98
N ASN A 134 -1.50 42.79 25.11
CA ASN A 134 -0.47 43.28 26.02
C ASN A 134 0.10 42.11 26.85
N LEU A 135 1.17 42.39 27.59
CA LEU A 135 1.90 41.41 28.38
C LEU A 135 1.01 40.70 29.43
N GLU A 136 0.12 41.42 30.12
CA GLU A 136 -0.79 40.80 31.10
C GLU A 136 -1.73 39.76 30.46
N GLN A 137 -2.22 40.04 29.24
CA GLN A 137 -3.08 39.13 28.49
C GLN A 137 -2.30 37.96 27.89
N LEU A 138 -1.03 38.16 27.51
CA LEU A 138 -0.17 37.06 27.08
C LEU A 138 0.16 36.12 28.25
N LEU A 139 0.38 36.65 29.45
CA LEU A 139 0.51 35.86 30.69
C LEU A 139 -0.78 35.07 31.01
N TYR A 140 -1.95 35.62 30.72
CA TYR A 140 -3.21 34.87 30.81
C TYR A 140 -3.22 33.65 29.89
N LEU A 141 -2.74 33.81 28.66
CA LEU A 141 -2.63 32.68 27.71
C LEU A 141 -1.66 31.62 28.23
N VAL A 142 -0.47 32.00 28.71
CA VAL A 142 0.51 31.07 29.31
C VAL A 142 -0.13 30.22 30.41
N ARG A 143 -0.84 30.84 31.36
CA ARG A 143 -1.49 30.13 32.47
C ARG A 143 -2.59 29.20 31.96
N THR A 144 -3.35 29.64 30.96
CA THR A 144 -4.40 28.81 30.33
C THR A 144 -3.81 27.58 29.65
N THR A 145 -2.72 27.74 28.89
CA THR A 145 -2.02 26.62 28.24
C THR A 145 -1.48 25.60 29.24
N ILE A 146 -0.92 26.05 30.38
CA ILE A 146 -0.48 25.12 31.44
C ILE A 146 -1.66 24.32 32.00
N VAL A 147 -2.81 24.97 32.21
CA VAL A 147 -4.04 24.30 32.69
C VAL A 147 -4.57 23.29 31.65
N GLU A 148 -4.52 23.64 30.36
CA GLU A 148 -4.89 22.73 29.27
C GLU A 148 -3.96 21.52 29.18
N GLU A 149 -2.65 21.70 29.34
CA GLU A 149 -1.70 20.58 29.41
C GLU A 149 -2.00 19.64 30.59
N VAL A 150 -2.39 20.19 31.75
CA VAL A 150 -2.79 19.37 32.91
C VAL A 150 -4.06 18.60 32.58
N ALA A 151 -5.07 19.25 32.02
CA ALA A 151 -6.32 18.59 31.63
C ALA A 151 -6.05 17.44 30.64
N PHE A 152 -5.27 17.69 29.60
CA PHE A 152 -4.89 16.67 28.60
C PHE A 152 -4.14 15.48 29.22
N SER A 153 -3.28 15.71 30.21
CA SER A 153 -2.56 14.64 30.90
C SER A 153 -3.43 13.78 31.81
N LEU A 154 -4.60 14.29 32.22
CA LEU A 154 -5.49 13.63 33.18
C LEU A 154 -6.69 12.95 32.50
N THR A 155 -7.20 13.52 31.40
CA THR A 155 -8.46 13.07 30.79
C THR A 155 -8.64 13.53 29.36
N ASN A 156 -9.40 12.76 28.59
CA ASN A 156 -9.97 13.18 27.30
C ASN A 156 -11.48 13.52 27.41
N GLU A 157 -12.07 13.45 28.60
CA GLU A 157 -13.49 13.74 28.86
C GLU A 157 -13.72 15.25 28.99
N VAL A 158 -14.63 15.81 28.18
CA VAL A 158 -14.87 17.26 28.08
C VAL A 158 -15.37 17.92 29.39
N HIS A 159 -16.16 17.21 30.21
CA HIS A 159 -16.62 17.74 31.50
C HIS A 159 -15.50 17.76 32.55
N ALA A 160 -14.69 16.71 32.60
CA ALA A 160 -13.50 16.67 33.44
C ALA A 160 -12.47 17.72 33.01
N TRP A 161 -12.33 17.99 31.71
CA TRP A 161 -11.52 19.09 31.21
C TRP A 161 -11.99 20.46 31.72
N ASN A 162 -13.30 20.73 31.64
CA ASN A 162 -13.87 21.95 32.19
C ASN A 162 -13.70 22.04 33.72
N GLN A 163 -13.88 20.92 34.44
CA GLN A 163 -13.66 20.82 35.89
C GLN A 163 -12.23 21.24 36.27
N VAL A 164 -11.21 20.85 35.49
CA VAL A 164 -9.82 21.31 35.70
C VAL A 164 -9.71 22.84 35.61
N SER A 165 -10.36 23.46 34.62
CA SER A 165 -10.37 24.92 34.47
C SER A 165 -11.09 25.65 35.61
N VAL A 166 -12.18 25.06 36.15
CA VAL A 166 -12.94 25.59 37.28
C VAL A 166 -12.11 25.55 38.57
N ILE A 167 -11.44 24.43 38.83
CA ILE A 167 -10.57 24.27 40.00
C ILE A 167 -9.40 25.24 39.90
N ALA A 168 -8.72 25.32 38.75
CA ALA A 168 -7.62 26.26 38.53
C ALA A 168 -8.03 27.73 38.75
N ALA A 169 -9.23 28.14 38.31
CA ALA A 169 -9.76 29.47 38.57
C ALA A 169 -10.06 29.70 40.07
N THR A 170 -10.59 28.69 40.75
CA THR A 170 -10.92 28.72 42.20
C THR A 170 -9.66 28.78 43.07
N GLU A 171 -8.62 28.05 42.67
CA GLU A 171 -7.27 28.07 43.26
C GLU A 171 -6.45 29.30 42.83
N GLY A 172 -7.06 30.30 42.19
CA GLY A 172 -6.44 31.60 41.97
C GLY A 172 -5.30 31.63 40.95
N LEU A 173 -5.24 30.66 40.03
CA LEU A 173 -4.18 30.57 39.00
C LEU A 173 -4.33 31.57 37.84
N GLY A 174 -5.10 32.65 38.04
CA GLY A 174 -5.17 33.77 37.10
C GLY A 174 -5.91 33.51 35.79
N ILE A 175 -6.71 32.45 35.71
CA ILE A 175 -7.52 32.10 34.51
C ILE A 175 -9.03 32.21 34.78
N LYS A 176 -9.84 32.15 33.72
CA LYS A 176 -11.30 31.96 33.81
C LYS A 176 -11.69 30.52 33.48
N PRO A 177 -12.75 29.98 34.10
CA PRO A 177 -13.29 28.68 33.71
C PRO A 177 -13.82 28.73 32.27
N ILE A 178 -13.69 27.62 31.54
CA ILE A 178 -14.21 27.47 30.17
C ILE A 178 -15.73 27.66 30.18
N PHE A 179 -16.42 27.01 31.14
CA PHE A 179 -17.84 27.21 31.38
C PHE A 179 -18.19 27.00 32.86
N SER A 180 -18.47 28.09 33.58
CA SER A 180 -18.86 28.03 35.00
C SER A 180 -20.27 27.51 35.25
N GLY A 181 -21.09 27.35 34.19
CA GLY A 181 -22.49 26.91 34.29
C GLY A 181 -22.71 25.47 33.84
N ASP A 182 -21.65 24.65 33.78
CA ASP A 182 -21.75 23.24 33.41
C ASP A 182 -22.53 22.47 34.48
N PRO A 183 -23.68 21.84 34.16
CA PRO A 183 -24.46 21.09 35.12
C PRO A 183 -23.83 19.74 35.49
N HIS A 184 -22.78 19.31 34.77
CA HIS A 184 -22.10 18.04 35.02
C HIS A 184 -20.71 18.26 35.63
N SER A 185 -20.42 17.54 36.71
CA SER A 185 -19.05 17.35 37.20
C SER A 185 -18.40 16.18 36.44
N GLY A 186 -17.15 16.34 36.01
CA GLY A 186 -16.39 15.26 35.38
C GLY A 186 -16.05 14.13 36.36
N ASN A 187 -15.47 13.04 35.83
CA ASN A 187 -15.16 11.84 36.62
C ASN A 187 -13.87 11.94 37.47
N LEU A 188 -13.24 13.12 37.53
CA LEU A 188 -11.99 13.31 38.25
C LEU A 188 -12.23 13.82 39.67
N ILE A 189 -11.36 13.40 40.60
CA ILE A 189 -11.38 13.87 41.99
C ILE A 189 -10.67 15.21 42.08
N ASP A 190 -11.32 16.22 42.67
CA ASP A 190 -10.80 17.60 42.78
C ASP A 190 -9.39 17.67 43.41
N ASP A 191 -9.13 16.87 44.46
CA ASP A 191 -7.81 16.82 45.12
C ASP A 191 -6.70 16.36 44.18
N SER A 192 -6.99 15.40 43.29
CA SER A 192 -6.05 14.91 42.28
C SER A 192 -5.75 15.98 41.23
N ILE A 193 -6.78 16.73 40.81
CA ILE A 193 -6.63 17.87 39.91
C ILE A 193 -5.77 18.95 40.56
N GLY A 194 -6.09 19.36 41.79
CA GLY A 194 -5.33 20.36 42.53
C GLY A 194 -3.87 19.93 42.75
N LYS A 195 -3.61 18.64 43.01
CA LYS A 195 -2.25 18.10 43.09
C LYS A 195 -1.50 18.23 41.76
N ALA A 196 -2.11 17.82 40.64
CA ALA A 196 -1.49 17.92 39.32
C ALA A 196 -1.23 19.37 38.90
N LEU A 197 -2.17 20.28 39.18
CA LEU A 197 -2.00 21.72 38.97
C LEU A 197 -0.84 22.27 39.79
N ARG A 198 -0.75 21.94 41.09
CA ARG A 198 0.36 22.33 41.96
C ARG A 198 1.71 21.88 41.42
N GLU A 199 1.86 20.59 41.13
CA GLU A 199 3.12 20.02 40.62
C GLU A 199 3.54 20.67 39.29
N LYS A 200 2.59 20.83 38.35
CA LYS A 200 2.88 21.41 37.04
C LYS A 200 3.27 22.88 37.12
N PHE A 201 2.53 23.69 37.88
CA PHE A 201 2.82 25.12 38.03
C PHE A 201 4.12 25.35 38.79
N GLN A 202 4.42 24.60 39.86
CA GLN A 202 5.69 24.72 40.58
C GLN A 202 6.88 24.39 39.68
N LYS A 203 6.76 23.36 38.83
CA LYS A 203 7.83 22.95 37.92
C LYS A 203 8.04 23.90 36.74
N LYS A 204 6.95 24.39 36.11
CA LYS A 204 7.04 25.19 34.88
C LYS A 204 7.06 26.69 35.13
N PHE A 205 6.36 27.19 36.14
CA PHE A 205 6.13 28.62 36.33
C PHE A 205 7.16 29.25 37.27
N THR A 206 8.44 29.21 36.85
CA THR A 206 9.59 29.75 37.58
C THR A 206 10.05 31.07 36.97
N PRO A 207 10.80 31.93 37.70
CA PRO A 207 11.26 33.23 37.17
C PRO A 207 12.06 33.13 35.86
N PHE A 208 12.95 32.14 35.74
CA PHE A 208 13.75 31.94 34.53
C PHE A 208 13.00 31.24 33.40
N ASN A 209 12.02 30.39 33.69
CA ASN A 209 11.24 29.77 32.62
C ASN A 209 10.06 30.65 32.15
N LEU A 210 9.63 31.65 32.94
CA LEU A 210 8.50 32.52 32.60
C LEU A 210 8.70 33.30 31.28
N PRO A 211 9.86 33.93 30.99
CA PRO A 211 10.09 34.55 29.69
C PRO A 211 10.05 33.53 28.54
N ASN A 212 10.53 32.30 28.77
CA ASN A 212 10.46 31.23 27.77
C ASN A 212 9.01 30.79 27.49
N LEU A 213 8.18 30.68 28.53
CA LEU A 213 6.75 30.43 28.37
C LEU A 213 6.06 31.55 27.56
N LEU A 214 6.48 32.81 27.76
CA LEU A 214 5.98 33.95 26.97
C LEU A 214 6.45 33.89 25.51
N VAL A 215 7.70 33.48 25.26
CA VAL A 215 8.21 33.23 23.90
C VAL A 215 7.36 32.16 23.20
N HIS A 216 7.12 31.01 23.82
CA HIS A 216 6.28 29.98 23.24
C HIS A 216 4.83 30.45 22.99
N ALA A 217 4.25 31.20 23.93
CA ALA A 217 2.93 31.78 23.75
C ALA A 217 2.90 32.77 22.57
N LEU A 218 3.95 33.57 22.39
CA LEU A 218 4.11 34.47 21.25
C LEU A 218 4.28 33.71 19.93
N MET A 219 5.08 32.65 19.90
CA MET A 219 5.25 31.77 18.73
C MET A 219 3.91 31.19 18.27
N GLY A 220 3.07 30.74 19.20
CA GLY A 220 1.71 30.24 18.90
C GLY A 220 0.75 31.30 18.32
N LEU A 221 1.12 32.59 18.37
CA LEU A 221 0.37 33.68 17.74
C LEU A 221 0.86 34.02 16.33
N LEU A 222 1.94 33.38 15.85
CA LEU A 222 2.57 33.62 14.56
C LEU A 222 2.40 32.42 13.61
N PRO A 223 1.20 32.22 13.03
CA PRO A 223 0.97 31.15 12.05
C PRO A 223 1.85 31.31 10.80
N GLU A 224 2.31 32.52 10.50
CA GLU A 224 3.19 32.84 9.36
C GLU A 224 4.63 32.32 9.52
N LEU A 225 5.03 31.86 10.72
CA LEU A 225 6.33 31.21 10.95
C LEU A 225 6.32 29.71 10.63
N GLU A 226 5.16 29.12 10.33
CA GLU A 226 5.09 27.72 9.87
C GLU A 226 5.74 27.50 8.49
N VAL A 227 6.21 28.57 7.84
CA VAL A 227 7.10 28.55 6.66
C VAL A 227 8.47 27.90 6.97
N GLU A 228 8.85 27.74 8.24
CA GLU A 228 10.03 26.94 8.62
C GLU A 228 9.92 25.44 8.28
N LYS A 229 8.75 24.94 7.86
CA LYS A 229 8.59 23.54 7.43
C LYS A 229 8.81 23.29 5.94
N SER A 230 9.00 24.32 5.13
CA SER A 230 9.44 24.14 3.74
C SER A 230 10.92 24.49 3.60
N GLU A 231 11.79 23.64 4.16
CA GLU A 231 12.99 23.29 3.40
C GLU A 231 12.50 22.63 2.12
N ILE A 232 12.25 23.44 1.08
CA ILE A 232 12.06 22.91 -0.26
C ILE A 232 13.36 22.20 -0.62
N GLU A 233 13.20 21.03 -1.23
CA GLU A 233 14.18 20.03 -1.67
C GLU A 233 15.33 20.56 -2.60
N THR A 234 15.59 21.87 -2.63
CA THR A 234 16.56 22.54 -3.50
C THR A 234 17.74 23.19 -2.77
N GLY A 235 17.71 23.28 -1.44
CA GLY A 235 18.83 23.84 -0.66
C GLY A 235 19.01 25.37 -0.77
N GLU A 236 18.06 26.08 -1.37
CA GLU A 236 18.03 27.53 -1.42
C GLU A 236 17.16 28.08 -0.27
N LYS A 237 17.77 28.88 0.62
CA LYS A 237 17.07 29.49 1.76
C LYS A 237 16.40 30.79 1.32
N GLU A 238 15.07 30.82 1.20
CA GLU A 238 14.33 32.08 1.08
C GLU A 238 14.17 32.73 2.47
N GLY A 239 14.57 34.00 2.60
CA GLY A 239 14.39 34.77 3.84
C GLY A 239 12.94 35.27 4.03
N LEU A 240 12.61 35.73 5.24
CA LEU A 240 11.33 36.35 5.57
C LEU A 240 11.11 37.63 4.75
N CYS A 241 9.94 37.74 4.12
CA CYS A 241 9.59 38.94 3.37
C CYS A 241 9.34 40.16 4.28
N SER A 242 9.49 41.37 3.73
CA SER A 242 9.34 42.64 4.48
C SER A 242 7.99 42.78 5.17
N GLU A 243 6.89 42.31 4.56
CA GLU A 243 5.55 42.40 5.14
C GLU A 243 5.41 41.53 6.39
N THR A 244 5.95 40.31 6.37
CA THR A 244 5.98 39.39 7.52
C THR A 244 6.81 39.97 8.66
N VAL A 245 7.97 40.55 8.34
CA VAL A 245 8.85 41.21 9.31
C VAL A 245 8.12 42.36 10.01
N GLU A 246 7.41 43.21 9.26
CA GLU A 246 6.60 44.29 9.85
C GLU A 246 5.48 43.79 10.78
N LYS A 247 4.79 42.70 10.40
CA LYS A 247 3.74 42.09 11.23
C LYS A 247 4.32 41.55 12.53
N ILE A 248 5.45 40.84 12.46
CA ILE A 248 6.15 40.31 13.65
C ILE A 248 6.59 41.46 14.57
N ILE A 249 7.18 42.53 14.01
CA ILE A 249 7.60 43.71 14.80
C ILE A 249 6.38 44.34 15.49
N LYS A 250 5.28 44.54 14.76
CA LYS A 250 4.02 45.09 15.34
C LYS A 250 3.53 44.21 16.48
N LEU A 251 3.59 42.89 16.33
CA LEU A 251 3.17 41.94 17.36
C LEU A 251 4.08 41.98 18.60
N ILE A 252 5.41 41.97 18.43
CA ILE A 252 6.37 42.08 19.55
C ILE A 252 6.15 43.39 20.32
N LYS A 253 5.93 44.52 19.62
CA LYS A 253 5.63 45.83 20.24
C LYS A 253 4.39 45.83 21.13
N CYS A 254 3.40 44.98 20.87
CA CYS A 254 2.22 44.87 21.74
C CYS A 254 2.58 44.37 23.14
N TYR A 255 3.58 43.50 23.26
CA TYR A 255 3.93 42.83 24.52
C TYR A 255 5.16 43.41 25.19
N ILE A 256 6.07 43.99 24.40
CA ILE A 256 7.31 44.61 24.89
C ILE A 256 7.45 46.00 24.26
N PRO A 257 6.56 46.96 24.59
CA PRO A 257 6.49 48.25 23.90
C PRO A 257 7.72 49.13 24.13
N ASN A 258 8.43 48.92 25.25
CA ASN A 258 9.56 49.74 25.66
C ASN A 258 10.92 49.23 25.14
N SER A 259 10.97 48.06 24.52
CA SER A 259 12.23 47.45 24.07
C SER A 259 12.65 47.86 22.65
N ILE A 260 11.73 48.47 21.88
CA ILE A 260 12.01 49.00 20.53
C ILE A 260 12.05 50.53 20.61
N THR A 261 13.26 51.08 20.55
CA THR A 261 13.53 52.51 20.54
C THR A 261 13.11 53.17 19.21
N SER A 262 13.19 54.50 19.15
CA SER A 262 12.94 55.28 17.91
C SER A 262 14.04 55.14 16.85
N ASP A 263 15.08 54.33 17.09
CA ASP A 263 16.13 54.05 16.12
C ASP A 263 15.57 53.18 14.96
N PRO A 264 15.70 53.62 13.69
CA PRO A 264 15.22 52.88 12.52
C PRO A 264 15.79 51.46 12.36
N LEU A 265 16.93 51.15 12.98
CA LEU A 265 17.62 49.86 12.87
C LEU A 265 17.40 48.94 14.08
N ASP A 266 16.68 49.38 15.12
CA ASP A 266 16.55 48.63 16.37
C ASP A 266 15.79 47.29 16.21
N TRP A 267 14.95 47.20 15.18
CA TRP A 267 14.24 45.97 14.85
C TRP A 267 15.18 44.82 14.46
N GLN A 268 16.38 45.12 13.93
CA GLN A 268 17.34 44.09 13.50
C GLN A 268 17.78 43.17 14.64
N LYS A 269 17.75 43.66 15.88
CA LYS A 269 18.12 42.88 17.09
C LYS A 269 17.15 41.73 17.39
N TYR A 270 15.95 41.77 16.84
CA TYR A 270 14.92 40.76 17.02
C TYR A 270 14.96 39.66 15.96
N PHE A 271 15.89 39.74 15.00
CA PHE A 271 15.98 38.80 13.89
C PHE A 271 17.41 38.30 13.70
N ASN A 272 17.54 37.08 13.18
CA ASN A 272 18.79 36.52 12.69
C ASN A 272 18.99 36.98 11.25
N ILE A 273 20.00 37.83 11.03
CA ILE A 273 20.31 38.42 9.72
C ILE A 273 21.63 37.83 9.22
N TYR A 274 21.64 37.33 7.98
CA TYR A 274 22.84 36.84 7.31
C TYR A 274 22.83 37.33 5.86
N GLU A 275 23.95 37.91 5.38
CA GLU A 275 24.06 38.46 4.01
C GLU A 275 22.84 39.31 3.57
N ASP A 276 22.40 40.23 4.44
CA ASP A 276 21.25 41.13 4.24
C ASP A 276 19.86 40.47 4.16
N CYS A 277 19.78 39.16 4.36
CA CYS A 277 18.53 38.40 4.45
C CYS A 277 18.13 38.11 5.91
N ILE A 278 16.85 38.30 6.22
CA ILE A 278 16.27 37.96 7.52
C ILE A 278 15.80 36.51 7.47
N PHE A 279 16.39 35.62 8.27
CA PHE A 279 16.05 34.19 8.22
C PHE A 279 14.97 33.81 9.23
N ASN A 280 15.07 34.33 10.45
CA ASN A 280 14.14 34.00 11.52
C ASN A 280 14.16 35.07 12.62
N VAL A 281 13.19 35.02 13.53
CA VAL A 281 13.20 35.75 14.79
C VAL A 281 14.33 35.23 15.68
N ASN A 282 15.08 36.15 16.29
CA ASN A 282 16.08 35.83 17.31
C ASN A 282 15.36 35.59 18.66
N TRP A 283 14.92 34.35 18.88
CA TRP A 283 14.18 33.99 20.10
C TRP A 283 14.97 34.20 21.39
N ASN A 284 16.30 34.08 21.35
CA ASN A 284 17.16 34.38 22.49
C ASN A 284 17.10 35.88 22.86
N ALA A 285 17.07 36.76 21.85
CA ALA A 285 16.86 38.18 22.07
C ALA A 285 15.46 38.47 22.61
N VAL A 286 14.41 37.87 22.04
CA VAL A 286 13.03 38.04 22.52
C VAL A 286 12.88 37.57 23.98
N TYR A 287 13.47 36.44 24.35
CA TYR A 287 13.54 35.94 25.73
C TYR A 287 14.16 36.99 26.67
N ARG A 288 15.31 37.56 26.29
CA ARG A 288 16.00 38.61 27.07
C ARG A 288 15.09 39.82 27.28
N TYR A 289 14.42 40.28 26.25
CA TYR A 289 13.54 41.44 26.33
C TYR A 289 12.30 41.17 27.20
N PHE A 290 11.72 39.97 27.15
CA PHE A 290 10.66 39.60 28.09
C PHE A 290 11.15 39.58 29.54
N TYR A 291 12.34 39.04 29.81
CA TYR A 291 12.92 39.06 31.14
C TYR A 291 13.14 40.49 31.66
N GLN A 292 13.66 41.38 30.81
CA GLN A 292 13.88 42.79 31.14
C GLN A 292 12.56 43.53 31.40
N GLU A 293 11.54 43.33 30.57
CA GLU A 293 10.24 43.97 30.75
C GLU A 293 9.55 43.46 32.01
N LEU A 294 9.55 42.14 32.27
CA LEU A 294 9.02 41.55 33.50
C LEU A 294 9.71 42.13 34.75
N SER A 295 11.03 42.31 34.70
CA SER A 295 11.82 42.92 35.78
C SER A 295 11.46 44.38 35.99
N LYS A 296 11.47 45.19 34.93
CA LYS A 296 11.13 46.63 34.94
C LYS A 296 9.71 46.87 35.46
N GLU A 297 8.80 45.99 35.10
CA GLU A 297 7.41 46.04 35.50
C GLU A 297 7.14 45.46 36.91
N ASN A 298 8.16 45.05 37.67
CA ASN A 298 8.02 44.47 39.02
C ASN A 298 7.17 43.18 39.06
N TYR A 299 7.22 42.35 38.01
CA TYR A 299 6.76 40.96 38.10
C TYR A 299 7.72 40.09 38.92
N PHE A 300 8.96 40.54 39.08
CA PHE A 300 9.93 39.99 40.03
C PHE A 300 10.12 40.97 41.20
N LYS A 301 9.95 40.50 42.44
CA LYS A 301 10.12 41.29 43.68
C LYS A 301 11.59 41.51 44.03
N GLN A 302 12.44 40.58 43.63
CA GLN A 302 13.89 40.57 43.82
C GLN A 302 14.53 39.86 42.63
N ALA A 303 15.86 39.95 42.50
CA ALA A 303 16.58 39.16 41.52
C ALA A 303 16.35 37.66 41.79
N PRO A 304 15.94 36.86 40.78
CA PRO A 304 15.80 35.42 40.93
C PRO A 304 17.13 34.77 41.32
N GLU A 305 17.07 33.80 42.23
CA GLU A 305 18.24 33.02 42.60
C GLU A 305 18.50 31.92 41.56
N ILE A 306 19.77 31.72 41.20
CA ILE A 306 20.18 30.66 40.27
C ILE A 306 20.37 29.39 41.09
N HIS A 307 19.53 28.38 40.87
CA HIS A 307 19.62 27.14 41.61
C HIS A 307 20.39 26.06 40.83
N HIS A 308 20.22 26.00 39.52
CA HIS A 308 20.74 24.91 38.67
C HIS A 308 21.40 25.44 37.38
N LEU A 309 22.15 24.59 36.65
CA LEU A 309 22.85 24.96 35.41
C LEU A 309 21.89 25.41 34.29
N VAL A 310 20.66 24.88 34.27
CA VAL A 310 19.62 25.33 33.32
C VAL A 310 19.17 26.75 33.64
N ASP A 311 18.98 27.10 34.90
CA ASP A 311 18.68 28.48 35.33
C ASP A 311 19.82 29.42 34.93
N ARG A 312 21.07 28.95 35.08
CA ARG A 312 22.24 29.70 34.67
C ARG A 312 22.29 29.92 33.15
N ALA A 313 21.93 28.92 32.35
CA ALA A 313 21.84 29.08 30.89
C ALA A 313 20.79 30.14 30.51
N TYR A 314 19.61 30.09 31.14
CA TYR A 314 18.58 31.11 30.99
C TYR A 314 19.05 32.50 31.44
N TYR A 315 19.75 32.59 32.57
CA TYR A 315 20.34 33.83 33.06
C TYR A 315 21.37 34.37 32.06
N HIS A 316 22.22 33.51 31.49
CA HIS A 316 23.22 33.88 30.49
C HIS A 316 22.57 34.54 29.26
N LEU A 317 21.37 34.09 28.84
CA LEU A 317 20.62 34.75 27.77
C LEU A 317 20.22 36.20 28.12
N THR A 318 20.07 36.53 29.40
CA THR A 318 19.68 37.88 29.85
C THR A 318 20.82 38.90 29.81
N LEU A 319 22.08 38.45 29.77
CA LEU A 319 23.26 39.29 29.85
C LEU A 319 23.56 40.00 28.53
N THR A 320 23.97 41.27 28.60
CA THR A 320 24.39 42.08 27.44
C THR A 320 25.90 42.01 27.18
N GLU A 321 26.69 41.64 28.18
CA GLU A 321 28.13 41.42 28.12
C GLU A 321 28.46 40.05 28.75
N PRO A 322 29.59 39.42 28.39
CA PRO A 322 30.01 38.17 29.02
C PRO A 322 30.11 38.32 30.54
N ASP A 323 29.56 37.36 31.29
CA ASP A 323 29.65 37.39 32.75
C ASP A 323 31.12 37.30 33.19
N PRO A 324 31.66 38.28 33.93
CA PRO A 324 33.04 38.24 34.42
C PRO A 324 33.26 37.24 35.58
N THR A 325 32.20 36.61 36.11
CA THR A 325 32.26 35.71 37.26
C THR A 325 32.10 34.23 36.89
N ASP A 326 33.12 33.39 37.18
CA ASP A 326 33.10 31.92 37.00
C ASP A 326 32.34 31.23 38.15
N HIS A 327 31.02 31.43 38.16
CA HIS A 327 30.14 30.75 39.11
C HIS A 327 29.86 29.30 38.68
N GLU A 328 30.02 28.98 37.40
CA GLU A 328 29.82 27.67 36.80
C GLU A 328 30.68 26.61 37.49
N SER A 329 31.97 26.89 37.70
CA SER A 329 32.88 25.99 38.42
C SER A 329 32.35 25.63 39.82
N SER A 330 31.80 26.62 40.55
CA SER A 330 31.23 26.39 41.89
C SER A 330 29.98 25.51 41.84
N TYR A 331 29.06 25.77 40.91
CA TYR A 331 27.83 24.98 40.75
C TYR A 331 28.13 23.54 40.32
N ILE A 332 29.03 23.37 39.35
CA ILE A 332 29.47 22.05 38.89
C ILE A 332 30.03 21.26 40.07
N ASN A 333 30.94 21.85 40.86
CA ASN A 333 31.49 21.19 42.03
C ASN A 333 30.41 20.82 43.07
N GLN A 334 29.48 21.73 43.36
CA GLN A 334 28.37 21.46 44.27
C GLN A 334 27.46 20.33 43.78
N LEU A 335 27.22 20.24 42.47
CA LEU A 335 26.42 19.16 41.88
C LEU A 335 27.13 17.80 41.98
N PHE A 336 28.44 17.76 41.76
CA PHE A 336 29.22 16.53 42.00
C PHE A 336 29.19 16.10 43.47
N ASP A 337 29.29 17.05 44.41
CA ASP A 337 29.34 16.75 45.85
C ASP A 337 28.00 16.33 46.44
N ASN A 338 26.89 16.94 45.97
CA ASN A 338 25.58 16.80 46.62
C ASN A 338 24.51 16.08 45.78
N GLN A 339 24.62 16.08 44.45
CA GLN A 339 23.51 15.70 43.55
C GLN A 339 23.92 14.78 42.39
N LEU A 340 25.16 14.27 42.39
CA LEU A 340 25.63 13.28 41.40
C LEU A 340 24.95 11.91 41.59
N PHE A 341 24.53 11.59 42.83
CA PHE A 341 24.16 10.23 43.26
C PHE A 341 22.72 10.07 43.76
N ASP A 342 21.93 11.14 43.87
CA ASP A 342 20.66 11.13 44.60
C ASP A 342 19.46 10.86 43.67
N GLU A 343 19.14 9.57 43.46
CA GLU A 343 17.94 9.09 42.75
C GLU A 343 16.85 8.59 43.72
N LYS A 344 16.97 8.81 45.04
CA LYS A 344 15.99 8.26 46.00
C LYS A 344 14.61 8.93 45.94
N ASP A 345 14.46 10.02 45.20
CA ASP A 345 13.20 10.73 45.03
C ASP A 345 12.93 10.97 43.54
N TYR A 346 11.95 10.24 42.98
CA TYR A 346 11.48 10.43 41.60
C TYR A 346 10.95 11.84 41.33
N SER A 347 10.73 12.63 42.37
CA SER A 347 10.35 14.05 42.34
C SER A 347 11.51 15.01 42.00
N ASN A 348 12.77 14.59 42.16
CA ASN A 348 13.97 15.44 41.99
C ASN A 348 14.88 15.02 40.81
N PHE A 349 14.43 14.14 39.91
CA PHE A 349 15.22 13.73 38.73
C PHE A 349 15.72 14.92 37.89
N ASP A 350 14.97 16.03 37.89
CA ASP A 350 15.31 17.27 37.19
C ASP A 350 16.58 17.98 37.71
N SER A 351 17.09 17.64 38.91
CA SER A 351 18.24 18.32 39.53
C SER A 351 19.58 17.59 39.35
N SER A 352 19.63 16.38 38.78
CA SER A 352 20.91 15.69 38.59
C SER A 352 21.79 16.35 37.52
N LEU A 353 23.11 16.35 37.71
CA LEU A 353 24.07 16.98 36.77
C LEU A 353 23.89 16.47 35.34
N LEU A 354 23.79 15.15 35.17
CA LEU A 354 23.73 14.52 33.84
C LEU A 354 22.46 14.89 33.08
N TYR A 355 21.32 14.97 33.79
CA TYR A 355 20.05 15.37 33.19
C TYR A 355 20.01 16.87 32.86
N GLN A 356 20.62 17.71 33.71
CA GLN A 356 20.78 19.13 33.39
C GLN A 356 21.65 19.32 32.13
N LEU A 357 22.76 18.58 32.00
CA LEU A 357 23.63 18.63 30.83
C LEU A 357 22.92 18.16 29.55
N GLU A 358 22.12 17.09 29.60
CA GLU A 358 21.27 16.66 28.49
C GLU A 358 20.30 17.79 28.07
N LYS A 359 19.60 18.40 29.03
CA LYS A 359 18.71 19.54 28.74
C LYS A 359 19.47 20.72 28.13
N LEU A 360 20.70 20.98 28.56
CA LEU A 360 21.53 22.04 27.99
C LEU A 360 21.95 21.73 26.57
N GLU A 361 22.35 20.49 26.28
CA GLU A 361 22.73 20.07 24.93
C GLU A 361 21.59 20.28 23.94
N ILE A 362 20.35 19.94 24.34
CA ILE A 362 19.16 20.07 23.50
C ILE A 362 18.70 21.52 23.36
N ASN A 363 18.60 22.26 24.48
CA ASN A 363 17.93 23.57 24.50
C ASN A 363 18.90 24.77 24.42
N PHE A 364 20.18 24.57 24.76
CA PHE A 364 21.19 25.63 24.84
C PHE A 364 22.57 25.14 24.33
N PRO A 365 22.70 24.70 23.07
CA PRO A 365 23.91 24.03 22.57
C PRO A 365 25.19 24.89 22.68
N ASP A 366 25.09 26.22 22.52
CA ASP A 366 26.22 27.14 22.73
C ASP A 366 26.68 27.18 24.19
N TYR A 367 25.71 27.25 25.12
CA TYR A 367 26.01 27.27 26.55
C TYR A 367 26.47 25.90 27.03
N TYR A 368 25.93 24.81 26.49
CA TYR A 368 26.43 23.45 26.72
C TYR A 368 27.90 23.35 26.35
N ARG A 369 28.31 23.84 25.17
CA ARG A 369 29.73 23.89 24.76
C ARG A 369 30.60 24.66 25.76
N HIS A 370 30.10 25.80 26.25
CA HIS A 370 30.79 26.57 27.29
C HIS A 370 30.96 25.76 28.60
N VAL A 371 29.89 25.11 29.08
CA VAL A 371 29.92 24.27 30.29
C VAL A 371 30.83 23.06 30.12
N THR A 372 30.79 22.37 28.98
CA THR A 372 31.68 21.23 28.68
C THR A 372 33.15 21.63 28.55
N GLY A 373 33.43 22.90 28.24
CA GLY A 373 34.78 23.46 28.26
C GLY A 373 35.26 23.88 29.65
N ASN A 374 34.42 23.80 30.69
CA ASN A 374 34.78 24.25 32.04
C ASN A 374 35.81 23.29 32.69
N PRO A 375 36.96 23.79 33.18
CA PRO A 375 38.01 22.97 33.79
C PRO A 375 37.54 22.11 34.97
N SER A 376 36.58 22.60 35.77
CA SER A 376 36.03 21.86 36.91
C SER A 376 35.26 20.62 36.45
N LEU A 377 34.45 20.74 35.38
CA LEU A 377 33.73 19.60 34.82
C LEU A 377 34.71 18.58 34.21
N ILE A 378 35.68 19.03 33.43
CA ILE A 378 36.69 18.16 32.81
C ILE A 378 37.46 17.38 33.89
N LYS A 379 37.96 18.07 34.92
CA LYS A 379 38.74 17.46 36.00
C LYS A 379 37.93 16.44 36.80
N ARG A 380 36.66 16.73 37.11
CA ARG A 380 35.82 15.88 37.94
C ARG A 380 35.06 14.80 37.18
N SER A 381 35.03 14.85 35.84
CA SER A 381 34.35 13.85 35.02
C SER A 381 34.87 12.42 35.26
N VAL A 382 36.12 12.25 35.71
CA VAL A 382 36.68 10.95 36.11
C VAL A 382 35.89 10.31 37.28
N GLU A 383 35.23 11.10 38.13
CA GLU A 383 34.37 10.64 39.22
C GLU A 383 33.08 9.96 38.71
N LEU A 384 32.72 10.17 37.43
CA LEU A 384 31.60 9.47 36.79
C LEU A 384 31.89 7.99 36.56
N ILE A 385 33.16 7.59 36.45
CA ILE A 385 33.55 6.18 36.20
C ILE A 385 32.97 5.25 37.27
N PRO A 386 33.27 5.39 38.58
CA PRO A 386 32.71 4.51 39.60
C PRO A 386 31.18 4.59 39.69
N TYR A 387 30.59 5.75 39.36
CA TYR A 387 29.13 5.90 39.30
C TYR A 387 28.51 5.04 38.20
N LEU A 388 29.00 5.17 36.96
CA LEU A 388 28.52 4.41 35.81
C LEU A 388 28.79 2.92 35.99
N GLN A 389 29.95 2.55 36.55
CA GLN A 389 30.29 1.17 36.89
C GLN A 389 29.30 0.52 37.86
N LYS A 390 28.71 1.30 38.76
CA LYS A 390 27.70 0.83 39.70
C LYS A 390 26.30 0.84 39.09
N LYS A 391 25.91 1.91 38.39
CA LYS A 391 24.53 2.17 37.99
C LYS A 391 24.13 1.61 36.65
N PHE A 392 25.05 1.54 35.69
CA PHE A 392 24.75 1.00 34.37
C PHE A 392 24.32 -0.48 34.43
N PRO A 393 25.00 -1.36 35.20
CA PRO A 393 24.57 -2.75 35.35
C PRO A 393 23.15 -2.91 35.92
N ASP A 394 22.72 -2.00 36.80
CA ASP A 394 21.38 -2.00 37.42
C ASP A 394 20.28 -1.46 36.49
N SER A 395 20.62 -0.95 35.31
CA SER A 395 19.64 -0.37 34.38
C SER A 395 18.93 -1.43 33.53
N GLU A 396 17.60 -1.38 33.50
CA GLU A 396 16.78 -2.25 32.63
C GLU A 396 16.65 -1.70 31.20
N ASN A 397 16.56 -0.37 31.05
CA ASN A 397 16.30 0.32 29.80
C ASN A 397 17.26 1.51 29.59
N TYR A 398 17.22 2.13 28.41
CA TYR A 398 17.94 3.37 28.12
C TYR A 398 17.58 4.44 29.17
N ARG A 399 18.58 4.93 29.89
CA ARG A 399 18.46 6.07 30.81
C ARG A 399 19.34 7.19 30.28
N SER A 400 18.72 8.27 29.81
CA SER A 400 19.41 9.37 29.14
C SER A 400 20.54 9.95 29.98
N GLY A 401 20.32 10.21 31.27
CA GLY A 401 21.37 10.69 32.17
C GLY A 401 22.58 9.75 32.27
N ILE A 402 22.38 8.43 32.39
CA ILE A 402 23.51 7.48 32.42
C ILE A 402 24.29 7.52 31.10
N MET A 403 23.57 7.59 29.97
CA MET A 403 24.17 7.65 28.64
C MET A 403 24.89 8.98 28.39
N GLN A 404 24.40 10.09 28.93
CA GLN A 404 25.10 11.37 28.95
C GLN A 404 26.42 11.27 29.71
N GLY A 405 26.47 10.50 30.80
CA GLY A 405 27.72 10.23 31.52
C GLY A 405 28.77 9.54 30.62
N PHE A 406 28.36 8.56 29.82
CA PHE A 406 29.23 7.92 28.83
C PHE A 406 29.65 8.88 27.71
N HIS A 407 28.73 9.74 27.25
CA HIS A 407 29.03 10.77 26.25
C HIS A 407 30.12 11.72 26.77
N LEU A 408 30.01 12.23 28.00
CA LEU A 408 31.00 13.12 28.60
C LEU A 408 32.38 12.44 28.75
N LEU A 409 32.41 11.19 29.24
CA LEU A 409 33.66 10.45 29.39
C LEU A 409 34.39 10.19 28.07
N THR A 410 33.67 10.19 26.94
CA THR A 410 34.22 9.87 25.62
C THR A 410 34.47 11.10 24.75
N THR A 411 33.89 12.25 25.08
CA THR A 411 34.02 13.48 24.28
C THR A 411 34.85 14.58 24.93
N LEU A 412 34.96 14.59 26.26
CA LEU A 412 35.77 15.59 26.94
C LEU A 412 37.26 15.29 26.77
N ASN A 413 38.06 16.35 26.56
CA ASN A 413 39.51 16.25 26.52
C ASN A 413 40.07 16.14 27.95
N LEU A 414 39.91 14.96 28.54
CA LEU A 414 40.38 14.66 29.88
C LEU A 414 41.93 14.69 29.90
N GLU A 415 42.53 15.58 30.69
CA GLU A 415 43.99 15.57 30.94
C GLU A 415 44.33 14.38 31.85
N VAL A 416 44.40 13.17 31.28
CA VAL A 416 44.47 11.95 32.08
C VAL A 416 45.60 11.00 31.65
N ASP A 417 46.06 10.23 32.63
CA ASP A 417 47.05 9.18 32.44
C ASP A 417 46.44 7.94 31.75
N GLU A 418 47.32 7.03 31.33
CA GLU A 418 46.97 5.76 30.69
C GLU A 418 45.96 4.93 31.50
N TYR A 419 46.05 4.99 32.83
CA TYR A 419 45.20 4.23 33.73
C TYR A 419 43.73 4.66 33.66
N VAL A 420 43.45 5.96 33.61
CA VAL A 420 42.07 6.46 33.49
C VAL A 420 41.48 6.11 32.12
N ILE A 421 42.25 6.24 31.04
CA ILE A 421 41.82 5.89 29.68
C ILE A 421 41.39 4.42 29.62
N LEU A 422 42.20 3.52 30.19
CA LEU A 422 41.84 2.10 30.29
C LEU A 422 40.60 1.88 31.14
N ARG A 423 40.45 2.59 32.26
CA ARG A 423 39.22 2.49 33.09
C ARG A 423 37.97 2.93 32.33
N ILE A 424 38.03 3.99 31.53
CA ILE A 424 36.90 4.40 30.68
C ILE A 424 36.60 3.30 29.67
N ALA A 425 37.63 2.78 28.99
CA ALA A 425 37.49 1.71 28.01
C ALA A 425 36.84 0.43 28.60
N TYR A 426 37.26 -0.01 29.79
CA TYR A 426 36.62 -1.13 30.49
C TYR A 426 35.19 -0.82 30.94
N THR A 427 34.88 0.45 31.24
CA THR A 427 33.51 0.87 31.61
C THR A 427 32.57 0.78 30.40
N LEU A 428 33.08 0.98 29.17
CA LEU A 428 32.32 0.76 27.93
C LEU A 428 32.02 -0.72 27.66
N LEU A 429 32.66 -1.66 28.36
CA LEU A 429 32.40 -3.11 28.22
C LEU A 429 31.34 -3.63 29.19
N LEU A 430 30.84 -2.78 30.10
CA LEU A 430 29.80 -3.18 31.04
C LEU A 430 28.53 -3.59 30.32
N LYS A 431 27.79 -4.51 30.92
CA LYS A 431 26.47 -4.94 30.46
C LYS A 431 25.41 -4.55 31.48
N ASN A 432 24.28 -4.05 30.98
CA ASN A 432 23.09 -3.79 31.79
C ASN A 432 22.25 -5.07 31.99
N GLN A 433 21.09 -4.97 32.66
CA GLN A 433 20.27 -6.15 32.98
C GLN A 433 19.74 -6.91 31.75
N ILE A 434 19.69 -6.27 30.58
CA ILE A 434 19.27 -6.88 29.31
C ILE A 434 20.45 -7.21 28.39
N ASN A 435 21.67 -7.27 28.93
CA ASN A 435 22.92 -7.60 28.25
C ASN A 435 23.38 -6.57 27.19
N TYR A 436 22.90 -5.33 27.23
CA TYR A 436 23.42 -4.29 26.37
C TYR A 436 24.67 -3.62 26.95
N THR A 437 25.66 -3.40 26.10
CA THR A 437 26.75 -2.47 26.38
C THR A 437 26.33 -1.02 26.09
N PRO A 438 27.07 -0.01 26.60
CA PRO A 438 26.84 1.39 26.25
C PRO A 438 26.82 1.63 24.73
N LEU A 439 27.73 0.99 23.98
CA LEU A 439 27.74 1.11 22.52
C LEU A 439 26.47 0.55 21.89
N MET A 440 25.93 -0.56 22.40
CA MET A 440 24.69 -1.18 21.91
C MET A 440 23.46 -0.32 22.21
N LEU A 441 23.36 0.24 23.42
CA LEU A 441 22.28 1.17 23.77
C LEU A 441 22.36 2.46 22.97
N ALA A 442 23.57 3.00 22.75
CA ALA A 442 23.79 4.15 21.89
C ALA A 442 23.40 3.83 20.44
N ALA A 443 23.83 2.69 19.90
CA ALA A 443 23.47 2.23 18.55
C ALA A 443 21.96 2.06 18.33
N LEU A 444 21.19 1.84 19.40
CA LEU A 444 19.73 1.75 19.35
C LEU A 444 19.05 3.14 19.41
N ASN A 445 19.61 4.09 20.16
CA ASN A 445 18.89 5.30 20.57
C ASN A 445 19.54 6.61 20.13
N ASP A 446 20.87 6.71 20.12
CA ASP A 446 21.58 7.98 19.95
C ASP A 446 22.91 7.83 19.18
N PRO A 447 22.97 8.26 17.91
CA PRO A 447 24.18 8.24 17.10
C PRO A 447 25.31 9.15 17.60
N ASN A 448 25.03 10.24 18.34
CA ASN A 448 26.06 11.16 18.83
C ASN A 448 26.93 10.49 19.89
N ILE A 449 26.33 9.64 20.72
CA ILE A 449 27.07 8.84 21.71
C ILE A 449 27.91 7.76 21.03
N VAL A 450 27.39 7.15 19.95
CA VAL A 450 28.20 6.25 19.12
C VAL A 450 29.40 6.99 18.56
N GLU A 451 29.21 8.17 17.99
CA GLU A 451 30.30 8.99 17.46
C GLU A 451 31.35 9.32 18.54
N GLY A 452 30.91 9.74 19.73
CA GLY A 452 31.79 10.02 20.88
C GLY A 452 32.63 8.81 21.28
N ILE A 453 32.00 7.63 21.44
CA ILE A 453 32.70 6.39 21.75
C ILE A 453 33.75 6.06 20.68
N LEU A 454 33.38 6.14 19.39
CA LEU A 454 34.30 5.82 18.31
C LEU A 454 35.46 6.81 18.22
N LYS A 455 35.21 8.11 18.40
CA LYS A 455 36.25 9.15 18.45
C LYS A 455 37.21 8.92 19.62
N PHE A 456 36.70 8.55 20.80
CA PHE A 456 37.52 8.20 21.96
C PHE A 456 38.47 7.03 21.66
N LEU A 457 37.95 5.96 21.03
CA LEU A 457 38.78 4.81 20.62
C LEU A 457 39.87 5.22 19.62
N ILE A 458 39.56 6.11 18.67
CA ILE A 458 40.52 6.64 17.70
C ILE A 458 41.61 7.48 18.40
N GLN A 459 41.19 8.39 19.28
CA GLN A 459 42.07 9.33 19.96
C GLN A 459 43.10 8.62 20.84
N HIS A 460 42.70 7.53 21.50
CA HIS A 460 43.54 6.80 22.45
C HIS A 460 44.04 5.44 21.96
N GLN A 461 44.18 5.30 20.64
CA GLN A 461 44.60 4.06 19.97
C GLN A 461 45.91 3.44 20.42
N THR A 462 46.84 4.25 20.91
CA THR A 462 48.15 3.78 21.39
C THR A 462 48.05 3.09 22.75
N ILE A 463 46.94 3.30 23.46
CA ILE A 463 46.67 2.79 24.80
C ILE A 463 45.60 1.70 24.75
N ILE A 464 44.56 1.90 23.95
CA ILE A 464 43.42 0.98 23.85
C ILE A 464 43.75 -0.14 22.87
N ASP A 465 43.88 -1.35 23.40
CA ASP A 465 44.14 -2.56 22.62
C ASP A 465 42.95 -2.93 21.70
N ILE A 466 43.25 -3.56 20.57
CA ILE A 466 42.28 -4.14 19.65
C ILE A 466 41.39 -5.17 20.34
N ASP A 467 41.86 -5.83 21.40
CA ASP A 467 41.07 -6.77 22.21
C ASP A 467 39.90 -6.10 22.94
N ILE A 468 40.03 -4.83 23.32
CA ILE A 468 38.91 -4.06 23.88
C ILE A 468 37.89 -3.78 22.78
N CYS A 469 38.34 -3.38 21.59
CA CYS A 469 37.45 -3.17 20.44
C CYS A 469 36.72 -4.48 20.07
N ARG A 470 37.43 -5.62 20.11
CA ARG A 470 36.88 -6.95 19.88
C ARG A 470 35.76 -7.27 20.87
N GLN A 471 36.00 -7.09 22.16
CA GLN A 471 34.98 -7.29 23.20
C GLN A 471 33.78 -6.35 23.04
N LEU A 472 34.02 -5.10 22.67
CA LEU A 472 32.97 -4.09 22.52
C LEU A 472 32.04 -4.37 21.34
N PHE A 473 32.59 -4.70 20.17
CA PHE A 473 31.83 -4.93 18.95
C PHE A 473 31.26 -6.34 18.82
N LEU A 474 31.85 -7.34 19.47
CA LEU A 474 31.30 -8.71 19.52
C LEU A 474 30.42 -8.96 20.75
N ALA A 475 30.20 -7.95 21.60
CA ALA A 475 29.24 -8.05 22.69
C ALA A 475 27.84 -8.33 22.14
N LYS A 476 27.20 -9.35 22.73
CA LYS A 476 25.84 -9.79 22.38
C LYS A 476 24.83 -9.45 23.47
N ASP A 477 23.64 -9.08 23.01
CA ASP A 477 22.44 -8.93 23.84
C ASP A 477 21.75 -10.28 24.07
N LYS A 478 20.58 -10.27 24.72
CA LYS A 478 19.77 -11.48 24.94
C LYS A 478 19.21 -12.13 23.67
N TYR A 479 19.34 -11.50 22.51
CA TYR A 479 18.89 -11.99 21.20
C TYR A 479 20.06 -12.25 20.25
N ASP A 480 21.28 -12.33 20.77
CA ASP A 480 22.52 -12.53 20.02
C ASP A 480 22.85 -11.42 19.01
N ARG A 481 22.32 -10.21 19.22
CA ARG A 481 22.62 -9.04 18.37
C ARG A 481 23.83 -8.32 18.90
N ASN A 482 24.70 -7.88 18.00
CA ASN A 482 25.80 -6.98 18.31
C ASN A 482 25.45 -5.51 18.03
N ALA A 483 26.33 -4.58 18.40
CA ALA A 483 26.09 -3.14 18.24
C ALA A 483 25.84 -2.73 16.77
N LEU A 484 26.56 -3.32 15.82
CA LEU A 484 26.37 -3.03 14.40
C LEU A 484 24.99 -3.52 13.91
N MET A 485 24.56 -4.71 14.32
CA MET A 485 23.23 -5.23 13.99
C MET A 485 22.10 -4.34 14.52
N LEU A 486 22.24 -3.84 15.75
CA LEU A 486 21.30 -2.88 16.33
C LEU A 486 21.28 -1.57 15.55
N ALA A 487 22.45 -1.04 15.19
CA ALA A 487 22.56 0.17 14.38
C ALA A 487 21.90 -0.02 13.00
N VAL A 488 22.15 -1.13 12.30
CA VAL A 488 21.54 -1.43 10.99
C VAL A 488 20.01 -1.52 11.09
N ALA A 489 19.48 -2.11 12.16
CA ALA A 489 18.05 -2.24 12.35
C ALA A 489 17.37 -0.90 12.70
N TYR A 490 17.98 -0.10 13.59
CA TYR A 490 17.30 1.02 14.25
C TYR A 490 17.88 2.41 13.94
N GLN A 491 19.19 2.55 13.69
CA GLN A 491 19.90 3.84 13.54
C GLN A 491 20.94 3.83 12.38
N PRO A 492 20.55 4.22 11.15
CA PRO A 492 21.42 4.21 9.96
C PRO A 492 22.67 5.05 10.10
N ILE A 493 22.55 6.19 10.79
CA ILE A 493 23.66 7.11 11.04
C ILE A 493 24.72 6.41 11.90
N ALA A 494 24.30 5.74 12.99
CA ALA A 494 25.21 4.95 13.84
C ALA A 494 25.90 3.82 13.05
N ALA A 495 25.18 3.13 12.17
CA ALA A 495 25.77 2.07 11.35
C ALA A 495 26.85 2.63 10.41
N THR A 496 26.58 3.79 9.82
CA THR A 496 27.52 4.49 8.93
C THR A 496 28.77 4.97 9.67
N LEU A 497 28.60 5.51 10.88
CA LEU A 497 29.71 5.89 11.77
C LEU A 497 30.60 4.69 12.11
N MET A 498 30.00 3.53 12.44
CA MET A 498 30.75 2.31 12.73
C MET A 498 31.52 1.80 11.50
N LEU A 499 30.90 1.80 10.31
CA LEU A 499 31.58 1.43 9.07
C LEU A 499 32.74 2.40 8.75
N SER A 500 32.55 3.70 8.98
CA SER A 500 33.59 4.72 8.80
C SER A 500 34.76 4.52 9.77
N PHE A 501 34.47 4.12 11.02
CA PHE A 501 35.48 3.76 12.00
C PHE A 501 36.28 2.53 11.53
N PHE A 502 35.62 1.48 11.05
CA PHE A 502 36.32 0.30 10.51
C PHE A 502 37.23 0.67 9.32
N ASP A 503 36.77 1.55 8.43
CA ASP A 503 37.49 1.96 7.24
C ASP A 503 38.71 2.83 7.56
N THR A 504 38.49 3.92 8.31
CA THR A 504 39.47 4.98 8.51
C THR A 504 40.52 4.61 9.54
N TYR A 505 40.15 3.78 10.52
CA TYR A 505 40.99 3.54 11.69
C TYR A 505 41.54 2.11 11.74
N LEU A 506 40.66 1.12 11.64
CA LEU A 506 41.05 -0.28 11.75
C LEU A 506 41.81 -0.78 10.50
N LEU A 507 41.25 -0.58 9.32
CA LEU A 507 41.82 -1.12 8.07
C LEU A 507 42.93 -0.26 7.45
N SER A 508 43.00 1.01 7.83
CA SER A 508 44.00 1.97 7.37
C SER A 508 45.21 2.11 8.31
N SER A 509 45.27 1.33 9.40
CA SER A 509 46.40 1.34 10.35
C SER A 509 47.73 0.98 9.65
N PRO A 510 48.83 1.73 9.91
CA PRO A 510 50.15 1.46 9.36
C PRO A 510 50.82 0.21 9.96
N ASP A 511 50.37 -0.24 11.13
CA ASP A 511 50.86 -1.46 11.78
C ASP A 511 50.22 -2.71 11.15
N LYS A 512 51.04 -3.55 10.53
CA LYS A 512 50.60 -4.77 9.85
C LYS A 512 49.96 -5.79 10.78
N THR A 513 50.39 -5.85 12.05
CA THR A 513 49.87 -6.80 13.05
C THR A 513 48.48 -6.36 13.50
N ILE A 514 48.33 -5.08 13.85
CA ILE A 514 47.03 -4.49 14.23
C ILE A 514 46.05 -4.59 13.06
N LYS A 515 46.50 -4.27 11.85
CA LYS A 515 45.67 -4.39 10.64
C LYS A 515 45.17 -5.82 10.41
N LYS A 516 45.99 -6.84 10.66
CA LYS A 516 45.58 -8.24 10.54
C LYS A 516 44.50 -8.58 11.58
N SER A 517 44.74 -8.28 12.86
CA SER A 517 43.78 -8.52 13.94
C SER A 517 42.46 -7.78 13.72
N ALA A 518 42.52 -6.59 13.14
CA ALA A 518 41.37 -5.78 12.80
C ALA A 518 40.56 -6.33 11.62
N VAL A 519 41.23 -6.86 10.59
CA VAL A 519 40.59 -7.60 9.50
C VAL A 519 39.87 -8.84 10.04
N ASP A 520 40.51 -9.60 10.93
CA ASP A 520 39.91 -10.78 11.55
C ASP A 520 38.66 -10.42 12.37
N LEU A 521 38.73 -9.33 13.16
CA LEU A 521 37.60 -8.80 13.92
C LEU A 521 36.42 -8.38 13.02
N ILE A 522 36.67 -7.60 11.97
CA ILE A 522 35.60 -7.12 11.08
C ILE A 522 34.92 -8.29 10.38
N GLN A 523 35.69 -9.28 9.93
CA GLN A 523 35.13 -10.49 9.32
C GLN A 523 34.22 -11.24 10.30
N GLU A 524 34.63 -11.37 11.56
CA GLU A 524 33.83 -11.99 12.62
C GLU A 524 32.52 -11.21 12.88
N ILE A 525 32.59 -9.88 13.03
CA ILE A 525 31.41 -9.02 13.24
C ILE A 525 30.37 -9.21 12.13
N PHE A 526 30.81 -9.35 10.87
CA PHE A 526 29.92 -9.51 9.72
C PHE A 526 29.31 -10.92 9.63
N LEU A 527 30.04 -11.94 10.08
CA LEU A 527 29.59 -13.34 10.09
C LEU A 527 28.72 -13.69 11.30
N GLU A 528 28.70 -12.83 12.33
CA GLU A 528 27.81 -13.01 13.48
C GLU A 528 26.35 -13.14 13.07
N LYS A 529 25.59 -13.88 13.88
CA LYS A 529 24.17 -14.15 13.65
C LYS A 529 23.37 -13.90 14.93
N GLN A 530 22.23 -13.22 14.78
CA GLN A 530 21.24 -13.07 15.86
C GLN A 530 20.33 -14.31 15.98
N GLY A 531 19.44 -14.34 16.98
CA GLY A 531 18.58 -15.48 17.35
C GLY A 531 17.69 -16.10 16.25
N ASN A 532 17.51 -15.45 15.10
CA ASN A 532 16.82 -16.00 13.92
C ASN A 532 17.77 -16.26 12.73
N ASN A 533 19.07 -16.44 12.99
CA ASN A 533 20.13 -16.64 12.00
C ASN A 533 20.37 -15.47 11.02
N TYR A 534 19.87 -14.27 11.31
CA TYR A 534 20.16 -13.08 10.50
C TYR A 534 21.59 -12.58 10.74
N ASN A 535 22.34 -12.39 9.66
CA ASN A 535 23.59 -11.62 9.69
C ASN A 535 23.33 -10.13 9.40
N VAL A 536 24.38 -9.31 9.51
CA VAL A 536 24.27 -7.86 9.31
C VAL A 536 23.75 -7.46 7.92
N LEU A 537 24.16 -8.19 6.88
CA LEU A 537 23.75 -7.90 5.50
C LEU A 537 22.27 -8.25 5.28
N MET A 538 21.79 -9.35 5.86
CA MET A 538 20.38 -9.72 5.84
C MET A 538 19.50 -8.72 6.57
N LEU A 539 19.95 -8.22 7.73
CA LEU A 539 19.23 -7.18 8.47
C LEU A 539 19.08 -5.91 7.63
N ALA A 540 20.17 -5.50 6.96
CA ALA A 540 20.14 -4.36 6.05
C ALA A 540 19.18 -4.61 4.88
N ALA A 541 19.28 -5.78 4.23
CA ALA A 541 18.42 -6.20 3.12
C ALA A 541 16.94 -6.36 3.50
N SER A 542 16.61 -6.62 4.77
CA SER A 542 15.23 -6.77 5.24
C SER A 542 14.61 -5.47 5.74
N LYS A 543 15.41 -4.56 6.32
CA LYS A 543 14.89 -3.39 7.03
C LYS A 543 15.18 -2.08 6.31
N ARG A 544 16.36 -1.91 5.71
CA ARG A 544 16.87 -0.61 5.23
C ARG A 544 17.88 -0.79 4.09
N ALA A 545 17.40 -0.75 2.86
CA ALA A 545 18.23 -0.95 1.67
C ALA A 545 19.44 0.01 1.55
N GLN A 546 19.30 1.28 1.95
CA GLN A 546 20.41 2.24 1.86
C GLN A 546 21.64 1.81 2.68
N ILE A 547 21.42 1.17 3.84
CA ILE A 547 22.52 0.64 4.65
C ILE A 547 23.15 -0.60 4.01
N ALA A 548 22.37 -1.41 3.28
CA ALA A 548 22.93 -2.50 2.50
C ALA A 548 23.89 -1.96 1.44
N LEU A 549 23.57 -0.83 0.79
CA LEU A 549 24.50 -0.16 -0.14
C LEU A 549 25.77 0.34 0.54
N ASN A 550 25.66 0.94 1.72
CA ASN A 550 26.83 1.40 2.48
C ASN A 550 27.74 0.21 2.85
N ILE A 551 27.14 -0.92 3.25
CA ILE A 551 27.85 -2.17 3.52
C ILE A 551 28.54 -2.71 2.26
N LEU A 552 27.84 -2.77 1.12
CA LEU A 552 28.43 -3.21 -0.16
C LEU A 552 29.58 -2.29 -0.59
N GLY A 553 29.42 -0.98 -0.46
CA GLY A 553 30.47 0.00 -0.74
C GLY A 553 31.71 -0.20 0.13
N PHE A 554 31.52 -0.45 1.43
CA PHE A 554 32.59 -0.80 2.36
C PHE A 554 33.31 -2.09 1.94
N LEU A 555 32.57 -3.16 1.62
CA LEU A 555 33.13 -4.43 1.16
C LEU A 555 33.88 -4.28 -0.17
N THR A 556 33.39 -3.47 -1.11
CA THR A 556 34.07 -3.19 -2.38
C THR A 556 35.40 -2.48 -2.16
N LYS A 557 35.45 -1.50 -1.25
CA LYS A 557 36.67 -0.75 -0.93
C LYS A 557 37.76 -1.67 -0.34
N HIS A 558 37.36 -2.65 0.47
CA HIS A 558 38.28 -3.53 1.21
C HIS A 558 38.29 -4.98 0.72
N ILE A 559 37.87 -5.24 -0.51
CA ILE A 559 37.66 -6.59 -1.04
C ILE A 559 38.90 -7.51 -0.95
N SER A 560 40.10 -6.94 -1.01
CA SER A 560 41.37 -7.67 -0.89
C SER A 560 41.66 -8.15 0.53
N SER A 561 41.12 -7.47 1.54
CA SER A 561 41.27 -7.83 2.95
C SER A 561 40.33 -8.95 3.39
N PHE A 562 39.20 -9.15 2.71
CA PHE A 562 38.25 -10.21 3.05
C PHE A 562 38.64 -11.55 2.42
N ALA A 563 38.65 -12.59 3.27
CA ALA A 563 38.83 -13.96 2.81
C ALA A 563 37.64 -14.38 1.92
N GLN A 564 37.92 -15.22 0.93
CA GLN A 564 36.90 -15.70 -0.01
C GLN A 564 35.75 -16.41 0.72
N ASN A 565 36.08 -17.32 1.64
CA ASN A 565 35.11 -18.07 2.43
C ASN A 565 34.19 -17.16 3.25
N THR A 566 34.74 -16.07 3.81
CA THR A 566 33.96 -15.08 4.58
C THR A 566 32.92 -14.40 3.71
N LEU A 567 33.31 -13.92 2.52
CA LEU A 567 32.39 -13.26 1.59
C LEU A 567 31.30 -14.23 1.12
N GLN A 568 31.66 -15.46 0.77
CA GLN A 568 30.69 -16.47 0.37
C GLN A 568 29.70 -16.73 1.51
N THR A 569 30.19 -17.02 2.72
CA THR A 569 29.35 -17.28 3.90
C THR A 569 28.43 -16.10 4.23
N LEU A 570 28.89 -14.85 4.10
CA LEU A 570 28.08 -13.66 4.36
C LEU A 570 26.86 -13.58 3.42
N PHE A 571 27.03 -13.91 2.15
CA PHE A 571 25.98 -13.82 1.14
C PHE A 571 25.10 -15.07 1.07
N THR A 572 25.66 -16.26 1.35
CA THR A 572 24.95 -17.54 1.26
C THR A 572 24.39 -18.03 2.59
N ALA A 573 24.68 -17.35 3.70
CA ALA A 573 24.01 -17.60 4.97
C ALA A 573 22.48 -17.58 4.78
N LYS A 574 21.80 -18.35 5.62
CA LYS A 574 20.35 -18.52 5.58
C LYS A 574 19.77 -18.26 6.96
N GLN A 575 18.70 -17.47 7.02
CA GLN A 575 17.88 -17.33 8.22
C GLN A 575 16.95 -18.55 8.38
N ASP A 576 16.17 -18.62 9.47
CA ASP A 576 15.35 -19.79 9.82
C ASP A 576 14.36 -20.26 8.72
N ASN A 577 13.75 -19.36 7.93
CA ASN A 577 12.94 -19.71 6.74
C ASN A 577 13.78 -19.83 5.46
N SER A 578 15.06 -20.14 5.58
CA SER A 578 16.04 -20.32 4.51
C SER A 578 16.36 -19.09 3.64
N TYR A 579 15.80 -17.91 3.88
CA TYR A 579 16.13 -16.71 3.07
C TYR A 579 17.58 -16.24 3.25
N THR A 580 18.23 -15.91 2.14
CA THR A 580 19.53 -15.21 2.06
C THR A 580 19.33 -13.70 2.00
N ALA A 581 20.40 -12.92 2.19
CA ALA A 581 20.34 -11.46 1.98
C ALA A 581 19.87 -11.08 0.58
N PHE A 582 20.20 -11.88 -0.43
CA PHE A 582 19.76 -11.67 -1.81
C PHE A 582 18.26 -11.89 -1.97
N THR A 583 17.71 -12.98 -1.44
CA THR A 583 16.26 -13.23 -1.47
C THR A 583 15.48 -12.19 -0.65
N LEU A 584 16.00 -11.75 0.49
CA LEU A 584 15.37 -10.69 1.30
C LEU A 584 15.34 -9.35 0.55
N THR A 585 16.39 -9.04 -0.21
CA THR A 585 16.42 -7.85 -1.08
C THR A 585 15.38 -7.98 -2.19
N ALA A 586 15.33 -9.11 -2.89
CA ALA A 586 14.31 -9.35 -3.93
C ALA A 586 12.87 -9.28 -3.40
N SER A 587 12.64 -9.61 -2.13
CA SER A 587 11.32 -9.54 -1.50
C SER A 587 10.94 -8.15 -0.99
N ASN A 588 11.84 -7.46 -0.27
CA ASN A 588 11.48 -6.24 0.46
C ASN A 588 11.92 -4.97 -0.26
N HIS A 589 12.96 -5.05 -1.09
CA HIS A 589 13.65 -3.92 -1.72
C HIS A 589 14.15 -4.30 -3.13
N PRO A 590 13.25 -4.76 -4.03
CA PRO A 590 13.62 -5.32 -5.33
C PRO A 590 14.43 -4.35 -6.20
N GLU A 591 14.27 -3.04 -6.02
CA GLU A 591 14.98 -1.98 -6.73
C GLU A 591 16.50 -2.00 -6.49
N TYR A 592 16.96 -2.66 -5.42
CA TYR A 592 18.38 -2.80 -5.07
C TYR A 592 18.98 -4.16 -5.43
N VAL A 593 18.21 -5.09 -6.03
CA VAL A 593 18.72 -6.39 -6.50
C VAL A 593 19.90 -6.21 -7.45
N LYS A 594 19.83 -5.22 -8.35
CA LYS A 594 20.90 -4.87 -9.29
C LYS A 594 22.19 -4.46 -8.58
N ASN A 595 22.12 -3.82 -7.41
CA ASN A 595 23.31 -3.42 -6.66
C ASN A 595 24.06 -4.62 -6.08
N ILE A 596 23.33 -5.62 -5.54
CA ILE A 596 23.94 -6.87 -5.07
C ILE A 596 24.55 -7.63 -6.25
N LEU A 597 23.84 -7.74 -7.37
CA LEU A 597 24.36 -8.43 -8.56
C LEU A 597 25.60 -7.73 -9.13
N SER A 598 25.59 -6.41 -9.21
CA SER A 598 26.75 -5.62 -9.67
C SER A 598 27.97 -5.79 -8.76
N PHE A 599 27.76 -5.89 -7.44
CA PHE A 599 28.83 -6.21 -6.50
C PHE A 599 29.43 -7.59 -6.79
N ILE A 600 28.57 -8.60 -6.96
CA ILE A 600 29.00 -9.98 -7.23
C ILE A 600 29.70 -10.07 -8.59
N GLU A 601 29.17 -9.42 -9.63
CA GLU A 601 29.75 -9.39 -10.98
C GLU A 601 31.17 -8.80 -10.95
N LYS A 602 31.34 -7.64 -10.31
CA LYS A 602 32.65 -6.98 -10.16
C LYS A 602 33.68 -7.85 -9.42
N HIS A 603 33.20 -8.73 -8.53
CA HIS A 603 34.03 -9.56 -7.67
C HIS A 603 33.82 -11.06 -7.90
N ILE A 604 33.39 -11.45 -9.11
CA ILE A 604 32.91 -12.80 -9.42
C ILE A 604 33.95 -13.90 -9.16
N LYS A 605 35.25 -13.56 -9.16
CA LYS A 605 36.34 -14.50 -8.83
C LYS A 605 36.35 -14.95 -7.36
N LYS A 606 35.66 -14.22 -6.46
CA LYS A 606 35.48 -14.58 -5.05
C LYS A 606 34.25 -15.47 -4.82
N PHE A 607 33.41 -15.68 -5.84
CA PHE A 607 32.22 -16.51 -5.77
C PHE A 607 32.42 -17.72 -6.68
N ASP A 608 32.60 -18.89 -6.08
CA ASP A 608 32.67 -20.15 -6.83
C ASP A 608 31.25 -20.58 -7.27
N PRO A 609 31.14 -21.58 -8.16
CA PRO A 609 29.84 -22.04 -8.64
C PRO A 609 28.89 -22.51 -7.53
N GLU A 610 29.43 -23.06 -6.43
CA GLU A 610 28.63 -23.53 -5.30
C GLU A 610 28.03 -22.35 -4.53
N ALA A 611 28.81 -21.30 -4.26
CA ALA A 611 28.32 -20.09 -3.62
C ALA A 611 27.27 -19.37 -4.49
N LEU A 612 27.46 -19.33 -5.82
CA LEU A 612 26.46 -18.79 -6.74
C LEU A 612 25.17 -19.64 -6.69
N ARG A 613 25.30 -20.98 -6.66
CA ARG A 613 24.15 -21.87 -6.48
C ARG A 613 23.39 -21.54 -5.20
N GLU A 614 24.06 -21.50 -4.05
CA GLU A 614 23.41 -21.21 -2.76
C GLU A 614 22.75 -19.82 -2.69
N LEU A 615 23.30 -18.83 -3.42
CA LEU A 615 22.74 -17.49 -3.49
C LEU A 615 21.35 -17.46 -4.14
N PHE A 616 21.20 -18.17 -5.27
CA PHE A 616 19.93 -18.26 -6.00
C PHE A 616 19.00 -19.34 -5.42
N PHE A 617 19.55 -20.33 -4.70
CA PHE A 617 18.85 -21.48 -4.15
C PHE A 617 19.06 -21.65 -2.64
N SER A 618 18.05 -21.25 -1.88
CA SER A 618 18.03 -21.33 -0.42
C SER A 618 17.89 -22.75 0.15
N GLY A 619 17.64 -23.77 -0.66
CA GLY A 619 17.97 -25.17 -0.32
C GLY A 619 17.05 -25.93 0.64
N GLN A 620 15.89 -25.39 1.03
CA GLN A 620 14.79 -26.22 1.54
C GLN A 620 13.70 -26.33 0.48
N GLN A 621 13.62 -27.49 -0.16
CA GLN A 621 12.56 -27.78 -1.12
C GLN A 621 11.19 -27.65 -0.44
N GLY A 622 10.32 -26.80 -1.00
CA GLY A 622 8.90 -26.72 -0.65
C GLY A 622 8.50 -25.63 0.35
N THR A 623 9.43 -24.85 0.94
CA THR A 623 9.06 -23.76 1.89
C THR A 623 9.66 -22.40 1.55
N ALA A 624 10.80 -22.32 0.86
CA ALA A 624 11.49 -21.06 0.60
C ALA A 624 11.37 -20.63 -0.87
N CYS A 625 10.96 -19.38 -1.10
CA CYS A 625 10.92 -18.79 -2.43
C CYS A 625 12.34 -18.52 -2.95
N THR A 626 12.59 -18.78 -4.24
CA THR A 626 13.85 -18.37 -4.90
C THR A 626 13.85 -16.86 -5.13
N ALA A 627 15.05 -16.28 -5.29
CA ALA A 627 15.17 -14.85 -5.58
C ALA A 627 14.44 -14.47 -6.89
N LEU A 628 14.43 -15.37 -7.87
CA LEU A 628 13.72 -15.16 -9.13
C LEU A 628 12.20 -15.12 -8.94
N MET A 629 11.63 -16.00 -8.10
CA MET A 629 10.19 -15.97 -7.78
C MET A 629 9.81 -14.69 -7.05
N LEU A 630 10.58 -14.30 -6.04
CA LEU A 630 10.33 -13.07 -5.27
C LEU A 630 10.44 -11.83 -6.14
N ALA A 631 11.45 -11.76 -7.01
CA ALA A 631 11.56 -10.68 -7.98
C ALA A 631 10.39 -10.70 -8.97
N ALA A 632 9.97 -11.88 -9.45
CA ALA A 632 8.88 -12.00 -10.40
C ALA A 632 7.52 -11.57 -9.84
N ASP A 633 7.29 -11.78 -8.54
CA ASP A 633 6.10 -11.33 -7.82
C ASP A 633 6.13 -9.80 -7.60
N ASN A 634 7.31 -9.24 -7.25
CA ASN A 634 7.42 -7.86 -6.79
C ASN A 634 7.82 -6.82 -7.85
N GLN A 635 8.79 -7.08 -8.75
CA GLN A 635 9.26 -6.09 -9.72
C GLN A 635 9.92 -6.68 -10.99
N ALA A 636 9.44 -6.25 -12.15
CA ALA A 636 9.97 -6.65 -13.46
C ALA A 636 11.46 -6.31 -13.66
N GLU A 637 11.93 -5.13 -13.26
CA GLU A 637 13.33 -4.72 -13.41
C GLU A 637 14.29 -5.61 -12.59
N ALA A 638 13.86 -6.05 -11.41
CA ALA A 638 14.64 -6.98 -10.58
C ALA A 638 14.75 -8.35 -11.24
N THR A 639 13.65 -8.85 -11.82
CA THR A 639 13.65 -10.08 -12.63
C THR A 639 14.57 -9.96 -13.83
N GLN A 640 14.52 -8.84 -14.55
CA GLN A 640 15.40 -8.57 -15.69
C GLN A 640 16.87 -8.60 -15.26
N ALA A 641 17.22 -7.92 -14.15
CA ALA A 641 18.58 -7.88 -13.64
C ALA A 641 19.11 -9.28 -13.27
N ILE A 642 18.28 -10.13 -12.64
CA ILE A 642 18.62 -11.51 -12.32
C ILE A 642 18.90 -12.31 -13.60
N LEU A 643 18.01 -12.24 -14.59
CA LEU A 643 18.13 -13.01 -15.83
C LEU A 643 19.30 -12.52 -16.71
N ASP A 644 19.57 -11.22 -16.75
CA ASP A 644 20.73 -10.66 -17.44
C ASP A 644 22.04 -11.12 -16.81
N PHE A 645 22.11 -11.19 -15.49
CA PHE A 645 23.27 -11.72 -14.78
C PHE A 645 23.51 -13.21 -15.11
N ILE A 646 22.45 -14.02 -15.09
CA ILE A 646 22.54 -15.44 -15.45
C ILE A 646 22.97 -15.61 -16.90
N LYS A 647 22.41 -14.79 -17.81
CA LYS A 647 22.79 -14.79 -19.22
C LYS A 647 24.26 -14.47 -19.42
N ALA A 648 24.80 -13.48 -18.69
CA ALA A 648 26.20 -13.06 -18.78
C ALA A 648 27.19 -14.10 -18.23
N HIS A 649 26.73 -15.02 -17.38
CA HIS A 649 27.54 -16.02 -16.70
C HIS A 649 27.01 -17.44 -16.87
N ILE A 650 26.31 -17.72 -17.98
CA ILE A 650 25.57 -18.95 -18.22
C ILE A 650 26.45 -20.20 -18.09
N GLU A 651 27.74 -20.09 -18.42
CA GLU A 651 28.74 -21.16 -18.30
C GLU A 651 29.02 -21.59 -16.86
N LYS A 652 28.67 -20.76 -15.87
CA LYS A 652 28.79 -21.06 -14.44
C LYS A 652 27.54 -21.73 -13.86
N PHE A 653 26.43 -21.74 -14.61
CA PHE A 653 25.18 -22.38 -14.21
C PHE A 653 25.01 -23.67 -15.02
N ASP A 654 25.02 -24.82 -14.36
CA ASP A 654 24.79 -26.07 -15.09
C ASP A 654 23.32 -26.14 -15.60
N PRO A 655 23.03 -26.91 -16.68
CA PRO A 655 21.68 -27.03 -17.21
C PRO A 655 20.62 -27.57 -16.22
N LYS A 656 21.01 -28.45 -15.29
CA LYS A 656 20.13 -28.93 -14.21
C LYS A 656 19.78 -27.81 -13.25
N LEU A 657 20.72 -26.90 -12.97
CA LEU A 657 20.48 -25.75 -12.12
C LEU A 657 19.49 -24.77 -12.76
N ILE A 658 19.66 -24.46 -14.06
CA ILE A 658 18.70 -23.64 -14.81
C ILE A 658 17.31 -24.31 -14.81
N ARG A 659 17.25 -25.62 -15.05
CA ARG A 659 16.01 -26.40 -14.93
C ARG A 659 15.37 -26.25 -13.54
N GLN A 660 16.16 -26.29 -12.48
CA GLN A 660 15.67 -26.07 -11.12
C GLN A 660 15.15 -24.64 -10.92
N MET A 661 15.80 -23.61 -11.47
CA MET A 661 15.38 -22.21 -11.30
C MET A 661 13.93 -21.94 -11.75
N PHE A 662 13.52 -22.60 -12.83
CA PHE A 662 12.20 -22.38 -13.44
C PHE A 662 11.13 -23.39 -12.98
N LEU A 663 11.53 -24.53 -12.41
CA LEU A 663 10.60 -25.59 -11.98
C LEU A 663 10.46 -25.72 -10.46
N GLU A 664 11.36 -25.13 -9.68
CA GLU A 664 11.18 -25.07 -8.23
C GLU A 664 9.87 -24.35 -7.90
N LYS A 665 9.31 -24.68 -6.75
CA LYS A 665 8.01 -24.19 -6.31
C LYS A 665 8.10 -23.58 -4.92
N ASP A 666 7.40 -22.47 -4.71
CA ASP A 666 7.23 -21.87 -3.38
C ASP A 666 6.23 -22.67 -2.50
N GLY A 667 5.95 -22.18 -1.29
CA GLY A 667 4.99 -22.80 -0.38
C GLY A 667 3.52 -22.80 -0.86
N ARG A 668 3.20 -22.09 -1.95
CA ARG A 668 1.90 -22.13 -2.65
C ARG A 668 1.95 -23.01 -3.89
N GLU A 669 3.04 -23.75 -4.06
CA GLU A 669 3.37 -24.52 -5.25
C GLU A 669 3.59 -23.68 -6.53
N TYR A 670 3.91 -22.39 -6.42
CA TYR A 670 4.09 -21.51 -7.58
C TYR A 670 5.54 -21.52 -8.08
N THR A 671 5.69 -21.61 -9.41
CA THR A 671 6.97 -21.34 -10.09
C THR A 671 7.18 -19.83 -10.30
N ALA A 672 8.37 -19.45 -10.77
CA ALA A 672 8.65 -18.05 -11.14
C ALA A 672 7.71 -17.54 -12.24
N LEU A 673 7.40 -18.37 -13.24
CA LEU A 673 6.47 -18.00 -14.31
C LEU A 673 5.03 -17.86 -13.79
N MET A 674 4.60 -18.72 -12.87
CA MET A 674 3.28 -18.62 -12.23
C MET A 674 3.14 -17.36 -11.38
N SER A 675 4.20 -17.02 -10.63
CA SER A 675 4.25 -15.77 -9.84
C SER A 675 4.17 -14.55 -10.76
N ALA A 676 4.96 -14.52 -11.85
CA ALA A 676 4.89 -13.47 -12.86
C ALA A 676 3.50 -13.37 -13.52
N ALA A 677 2.91 -14.50 -13.91
CA ALA A 677 1.61 -14.57 -14.56
C ALA A 677 0.47 -14.03 -13.69
N LYS A 678 0.56 -14.21 -12.37
CA LYS A 678 -0.39 -13.65 -11.42
C LYS A 678 -0.14 -12.15 -11.16
N ALA A 679 1.13 -11.76 -11.04
CA ALA A 679 1.50 -10.43 -10.55
C ALA A 679 1.64 -9.38 -11.66
N GLN A 680 2.47 -9.62 -12.70
CA GLN A 680 2.96 -8.56 -13.60
C GLN A 680 3.19 -9.05 -15.04
N THR A 681 2.54 -8.40 -16.00
CA THR A 681 2.65 -8.72 -17.44
C THR A 681 4.07 -8.54 -17.98
N GLU A 682 4.79 -7.48 -17.59
CA GLU A 682 6.15 -7.23 -18.12
C GLU A 682 7.14 -8.32 -17.66
N THR A 683 7.03 -8.81 -16.43
CA THR A 683 7.82 -9.93 -15.93
C THR A 683 7.63 -11.20 -16.77
N VAL A 684 6.40 -11.50 -17.19
CA VAL A 684 6.13 -12.64 -18.10
C VAL A 684 6.85 -12.43 -19.43
N LYS A 685 6.77 -11.24 -20.02
CA LYS A 685 7.47 -10.91 -21.27
C LYS A 685 8.98 -11.09 -21.15
N ILE A 686 9.56 -10.67 -20.02
CA ILE A 686 10.99 -10.80 -19.71
C ILE A 686 11.39 -12.28 -19.62
N ILE A 687 10.65 -13.08 -18.86
CA ILE A 687 10.91 -14.53 -18.71
C ILE A 687 10.81 -15.25 -20.07
N LEU A 688 9.76 -14.99 -20.84
CA LEU A 688 9.57 -15.62 -22.15
C LEU A 688 10.67 -15.20 -23.14
N SER A 689 11.11 -13.94 -23.09
CA SER A 689 12.22 -13.45 -23.92
C SER A 689 13.54 -14.14 -23.57
N PHE A 690 13.80 -14.40 -22.29
CA PHE A 690 14.97 -15.17 -21.85
C PHE A 690 14.92 -16.61 -22.38
N ILE A 691 13.77 -17.28 -22.29
CA ILE A 691 13.56 -18.64 -22.81
C ILE A 691 13.81 -18.68 -24.34
N GLU A 692 13.32 -17.70 -25.08
CA GLU A 692 13.54 -17.58 -26.53
C GLU A 692 15.01 -17.34 -26.91
N GLN A 693 15.78 -16.65 -26.07
CA GLN A 693 17.21 -16.40 -26.33
C GLN A 693 18.07 -17.63 -26.06
N HIS A 694 17.61 -18.56 -25.21
CA HIS A 694 18.35 -19.75 -24.79
C HIS A 694 17.66 -21.05 -25.25
N ARG A 695 17.23 -21.10 -26.53
CA ARG A 695 16.44 -22.22 -27.06
C ARG A 695 17.12 -23.58 -26.91
N ASN A 696 18.44 -23.62 -26.98
CA ASN A 696 19.24 -24.84 -26.80
C ASN A 696 19.11 -25.47 -25.41
N ILE A 697 18.68 -24.71 -24.39
CA ILE A 697 18.48 -25.21 -23.02
C ILE A 697 17.01 -25.61 -22.83
N PHE A 698 16.08 -24.78 -23.31
CA PHE A 698 14.64 -24.96 -23.03
C PHE A 698 13.92 -25.89 -24.01
N PHE A 699 14.44 -26.04 -25.23
CA PHE A 699 13.86 -26.84 -26.32
C PHE A 699 14.77 -28.01 -26.74
N ASP A 700 15.69 -28.43 -25.85
CA ASP A 700 16.48 -29.66 -26.02
C ASP A 700 15.56 -30.91 -25.98
N ASP A 701 16.12 -32.11 -26.17
CA ASP A 701 15.39 -33.39 -26.25
C ASP A 701 14.46 -33.67 -25.04
N GLN A 702 14.70 -33.03 -23.89
CA GLN A 702 13.86 -33.13 -22.69
C GLN A 702 12.66 -32.15 -22.68
N LEU A 703 12.61 -31.17 -23.59
CA LEU A 703 11.57 -30.14 -23.70
C LEU A 703 11.21 -29.49 -22.35
N LEU A 704 12.21 -28.93 -21.65
CA LEU A 704 12.02 -28.21 -20.38
C LEU A 704 10.88 -27.18 -20.43
N ILE A 705 10.71 -26.49 -21.56
CA ILE A 705 9.61 -25.53 -21.74
C ILE A 705 8.22 -26.15 -21.52
N ALA A 706 8.01 -27.41 -21.90
CA ALA A 706 6.75 -28.10 -21.67
C ALA A 706 6.49 -28.28 -20.18
N GLU A 707 7.52 -28.64 -19.41
CA GLU A 707 7.41 -28.76 -17.95
C GLU A 707 7.14 -27.41 -17.27
N VAL A 708 7.79 -26.33 -17.74
CA VAL A 708 7.60 -24.97 -17.20
C VAL A 708 6.17 -24.49 -17.44
N LEU A 709 5.61 -24.74 -18.62
CA LEU A 709 4.22 -24.37 -18.95
C LEU A 709 3.20 -25.24 -18.19
N LEU A 710 3.48 -26.55 -18.05
CA LEU A 710 2.60 -27.52 -17.38
C LEU A 710 2.77 -27.57 -15.86
N ALA A 711 3.64 -26.75 -15.29
CA ALA A 711 3.77 -26.61 -13.85
C ALA A 711 2.43 -26.14 -13.25
N LYS A 712 2.05 -26.75 -12.13
CA LYS A 712 0.74 -26.57 -11.48
C LYS A 712 0.89 -26.27 -10.00
N ASP A 713 -0.06 -25.53 -9.46
CA ASP A 713 -0.21 -25.39 -8.01
C ASP A 713 -0.96 -26.58 -7.39
N GLU A 714 -1.22 -26.50 -6.08
CA GLU A 714 -1.96 -27.51 -5.31
C GLU A 714 -3.38 -27.77 -5.83
N PHE A 715 -3.97 -26.84 -6.59
CA PHE A 715 -5.31 -26.96 -7.18
C PHE A 715 -5.29 -27.42 -8.65
N GLY A 716 -4.10 -27.58 -9.22
CA GLY A 716 -3.90 -27.93 -10.63
C GLY A 716 -3.80 -26.72 -11.57
N THR A 717 -3.76 -25.49 -11.05
CA THR A 717 -3.73 -24.24 -11.82
C THR A 717 -2.36 -24.00 -12.45
N THR A 718 -2.33 -23.76 -13.76
CA THR A 718 -1.10 -23.43 -14.50
C THR A 718 -0.86 -21.92 -14.57
N ALA A 719 0.33 -21.51 -15.01
CA ALA A 719 0.63 -20.09 -15.25
C ALA A 719 -0.36 -19.44 -16.24
N LEU A 720 -0.79 -20.19 -17.25
CA LEU A 720 -1.77 -19.74 -18.25
C LEU A 720 -3.13 -19.44 -17.60
N MET A 721 -3.59 -20.33 -16.70
CA MET A 721 -4.85 -20.13 -15.96
C MET A 721 -4.74 -18.97 -14.96
N LEU A 722 -3.62 -18.84 -14.24
CA LEU A 722 -3.37 -17.72 -13.34
C LEU A 722 -3.39 -16.38 -14.08
N ALA A 723 -2.77 -16.31 -15.26
CA ALA A 723 -2.80 -15.13 -16.12
C ALA A 723 -4.23 -14.82 -16.59
N ALA A 724 -5.00 -15.84 -16.99
CA ALA A 724 -6.38 -15.64 -17.43
C ALA A 724 -7.28 -15.04 -16.34
N GLU A 725 -6.99 -15.33 -15.07
CA GLU A 725 -7.77 -14.85 -13.92
C GLU A 725 -7.33 -13.51 -13.35
N ASN A 726 -6.07 -13.12 -13.54
CA ASN A 726 -5.48 -11.97 -12.87
C ASN A 726 -4.89 -10.92 -13.83
N GLN A 727 -4.35 -11.33 -14.98
CA GLN A 727 -3.55 -10.48 -15.88
C GLN A 727 -3.83 -10.81 -17.36
N PRO A 728 -4.85 -10.18 -17.98
CA PRO A 728 -5.26 -10.45 -19.36
C PRO A 728 -4.14 -10.34 -20.40
N ASN A 729 -3.28 -9.34 -20.28
CA ASN A 729 -2.19 -9.11 -21.22
C ASN A 729 -1.11 -10.19 -21.09
N ALA A 730 -0.82 -10.66 -19.86
CA ALA A 730 0.10 -11.77 -19.63
C ALA A 730 -0.41 -13.07 -20.28
N MET A 731 -1.73 -13.30 -20.22
CA MET A 731 -2.37 -14.45 -20.85
C MET A 731 -2.22 -14.41 -22.37
N ILE A 732 -2.45 -13.25 -22.99
CA ILE A 732 -2.24 -13.05 -24.43
C ILE A 732 -0.78 -13.28 -24.82
N LEU A 733 0.18 -12.80 -24.02
CA LEU A 733 1.61 -13.05 -24.27
C LEU A 733 1.96 -14.54 -24.21
N LEU A 734 1.43 -15.27 -23.23
CA LEU A 734 1.63 -16.72 -23.12
C LEU A 734 1.00 -17.47 -24.29
N LEU A 735 -0.23 -17.12 -24.70
CA LEU A 735 -0.87 -17.72 -25.88
C LEU A 735 -0.07 -17.44 -27.17
N ASN A 736 0.39 -16.21 -27.37
CA ASN A 736 1.21 -15.86 -28.53
C ASN A 736 2.55 -16.62 -28.54
N PHE A 737 3.16 -16.79 -27.37
CA PHE A 737 4.37 -17.59 -27.22
C PHE A 737 4.12 -19.08 -27.55
N ILE A 738 3.00 -19.65 -27.09
CA ILE A 738 2.59 -21.01 -27.44
C ILE A 738 2.33 -21.11 -28.95
N ASN A 739 1.63 -20.15 -29.54
CA ASN A 739 1.33 -20.11 -30.98
C ASN A 739 2.62 -20.11 -31.82
N LYS A 740 3.56 -19.23 -31.48
CA LYS A 740 4.87 -19.13 -32.16
C LYS A 740 5.65 -20.46 -32.11
N ASN A 741 5.50 -21.22 -31.03
CA ASN A 741 6.24 -22.45 -30.77
C ASN A 741 5.40 -23.72 -30.94
N ILE A 742 4.24 -23.61 -31.56
CA ILE A 742 3.23 -24.67 -31.60
C ILE A 742 3.76 -25.92 -32.29
N ASP A 743 4.60 -25.78 -33.33
CA ASP A 743 5.24 -26.87 -34.07
C ASP A 743 6.19 -27.73 -33.25
N ILE A 744 6.79 -27.14 -32.21
CA ILE A 744 7.78 -27.81 -31.36
C ILE A 744 7.10 -28.41 -30.12
N LEU A 745 6.07 -27.73 -29.59
CA LEU A 745 5.31 -28.22 -28.45
C LEU A 745 4.47 -29.44 -28.84
N ASN A 746 4.56 -30.51 -28.04
CA ASN A 746 3.73 -31.69 -28.22
C ASN A 746 2.25 -31.30 -28.09
N ILE A 747 1.42 -31.81 -29.00
CA ILE A 747 -0.02 -31.55 -28.98
C ILE A 747 -0.66 -31.91 -27.63
N HIS A 748 -0.17 -32.94 -26.95
CA HIS A 748 -0.63 -33.34 -25.62
C HIS A 748 -0.43 -32.22 -24.59
N VAL A 749 0.69 -31.49 -24.65
CA VAL A 749 0.99 -30.35 -23.76
C VAL A 749 -0.03 -29.24 -23.96
N ILE A 750 -0.32 -28.90 -25.22
CA ILE A 750 -1.29 -27.85 -25.57
C ILE A 750 -2.69 -28.26 -25.11
N ARG A 751 -3.08 -29.52 -25.35
CA ARG A 751 -4.37 -30.05 -24.90
C ARG A 751 -4.50 -29.98 -23.37
N GLU A 752 -3.45 -30.35 -22.66
CA GLU A 752 -3.44 -30.30 -21.19
C GLU A 752 -3.52 -28.86 -20.65
N LEU A 753 -2.87 -27.89 -21.30
CA LEU A 753 -2.94 -26.47 -20.91
C LEU A 753 -4.33 -25.85 -21.09
N LEU A 754 -5.01 -26.19 -22.19
CA LEU A 754 -6.26 -25.52 -22.59
C LEU A 754 -7.52 -26.19 -22.03
N PHE A 755 -7.55 -27.53 -21.98
CA PHE A 755 -8.79 -28.29 -21.79
C PHE A 755 -8.84 -29.14 -20.53
N LYS A 756 -7.75 -29.22 -19.76
CA LYS A 756 -7.75 -29.97 -18.50
C LYS A 756 -8.65 -29.28 -17.47
N GLU A 757 -9.60 -30.04 -16.95
CA GLU A 757 -10.41 -29.62 -15.82
C GLU A 757 -9.59 -29.65 -14.53
N ILE A 758 -9.68 -28.58 -13.75
CA ILE A 758 -9.01 -28.44 -12.46
C ILE A 758 -10.00 -28.03 -11.37
N HIS A 759 -9.60 -28.13 -10.11
CA HIS A 759 -10.48 -27.77 -8.99
C HIS A 759 -10.67 -26.25 -8.92
N ASP A 760 -11.92 -25.79 -8.84
CA ASP A 760 -12.23 -24.36 -8.74
C ASP A 760 -12.35 -23.95 -7.27
N TYR A 761 -11.21 -23.61 -6.66
CA TYR A 761 -11.14 -23.24 -5.25
C TYR A 761 -11.95 -21.97 -4.92
N GLU A 762 -11.89 -20.92 -5.76
CA GLU A 762 -12.68 -19.68 -5.53
C GLU A 762 -14.19 -19.98 -5.47
N ALA A 763 -14.71 -20.77 -6.42
CA ALA A 763 -16.12 -21.18 -6.40
C ALA A 763 -16.45 -22.11 -5.23
N SER A 764 -15.50 -22.96 -4.81
CA SER A 764 -15.65 -23.87 -3.67
C SER A 764 -15.58 -23.15 -2.31
N MET A 765 -14.91 -22.00 -2.22
CA MET A 765 -14.85 -21.18 -1.00
C MET A 765 -16.05 -20.23 -0.87
N GLY A 766 -16.68 -19.83 -1.98
CA GLY A 766 -17.98 -19.12 -1.97
C GLY A 766 -19.15 -19.92 -1.36
N VAL A 767 -18.89 -21.16 -0.92
CA VAL A 767 -19.87 -22.16 -0.43
C VAL A 767 -20.42 -21.86 0.97
N PHE A 768 -19.92 -20.86 1.70
CA PHE A 768 -20.57 -20.39 2.94
C PHE A 768 -22.04 -19.93 2.73
N LEU A 769 -22.51 -19.82 1.48
CA LEU A 769 -23.88 -19.51 1.08
C LEU A 769 -24.57 -20.59 0.18
N GLY A 770 -24.13 -21.86 0.23
CA GLY A 770 -24.91 -23.00 -0.32
C GLY A 770 -24.50 -23.56 -1.69
N GLY A 771 -23.21 -23.54 -2.05
CA GLY A 771 -22.68 -24.15 -3.29
C GLY A 771 -22.20 -25.61 -3.17
N ARG A 772 -21.89 -26.26 -4.30
CA ARG A 772 -21.44 -27.68 -4.39
C ARG A 772 -19.91 -27.80 -4.18
N PHE A 773 -19.46 -28.65 -3.26
CA PHE A 773 -18.06 -28.89 -2.83
C PHE A 773 -17.07 -29.45 -3.87
N ASN A 774 -17.41 -29.53 -5.16
CA ASN A 774 -16.57 -30.18 -6.18
C ASN A 774 -16.72 -29.49 -7.54
N THR A 775 -16.75 -28.15 -7.55
CA THR A 775 -16.79 -27.39 -8.80
C THR A 775 -15.44 -27.46 -9.49
N ARG A 776 -15.44 -27.86 -10.77
CA ARG A 776 -14.26 -27.84 -11.64
C ARG A 776 -14.35 -26.70 -12.63
N LYS A 777 -13.20 -26.24 -13.12
CA LYS A 777 -13.08 -25.24 -14.19
C LYS A 777 -12.03 -25.62 -15.22
N THR A 778 -12.25 -25.20 -16.45
CA THR A 778 -11.24 -25.16 -17.53
C THR A 778 -10.69 -23.75 -17.69
N LEU A 779 -9.67 -23.59 -18.54
CA LEU A 779 -9.13 -22.27 -18.89
C LEU A 779 -10.19 -21.35 -19.51
N LEU A 780 -11.08 -21.91 -20.34
CA LEU A 780 -12.16 -21.16 -20.97
C LEU A 780 -13.16 -20.63 -19.94
N MET A 781 -13.54 -21.48 -18.97
CA MET A 781 -14.38 -21.06 -17.85
C MET A 781 -13.72 -19.96 -17.01
N ALA A 782 -12.40 -20.07 -16.77
CA ALA A 782 -11.65 -19.05 -16.02
C ALA A 782 -11.63 -17.70 -16.76
N ALA A 783 -11.32 -17.73 -18.06
CA ALA A 783 -11.28 -16.54 -18.92
C ALA A 783 -12.65 -15.85 -19.03
N GLU A 784 -13.72 -16.61 -19.24
CA GLU A 784 -15.06 -16.06 -19.48
C GLU A 784 -15.63 -15.29 -18.28
N ARG A 785 -15.24 -15.67 -17.06
CA ARG A 785 -15.76 -15.05 -15.83
C ARG A 785 -15.25 -13.64 -15.58
N LYS A 786 -14.01 -13.34 -15.99
CA LYS A 786 -13.32 -12.11 -15.57
C LYS A 786 -13.02 -11.15 -16.73
N HIS A 787 -12.69 -11.64 -17.94
CA HIS A 787 -12.14 -10.78 -19.00
C HIS A 787 -12.56 -11.17 -20.44
N PRO A 788 -13.45 -10.40 -21.13
CA PRO A 788 -13.90 -10.69 -22.49
C PRO A 788 -12.78 -10.79 -23.54
N GLN A 789 -11.76 -9.93 -23.45
CA GLN A 789 -10.62 -9.92 -24.38
C GLN A 789 -9.79 -11.22 -24.31
N VAL A 790 -9.71 -11.85 -23.14
CA VAL A 790 -8.98 -13.12 -22.96
C VAL A 790 -9.74 -14.25 -23.62
N THR A 791 -11.07 -14.25 -23.46
CA THR A 791 -11.96 -15.19 -24.14
C THR A 791 -11.85 -15.08 -25.65
N GLU A 792 -11.77 -13.86 -26.20
CA GLU A 792 -11.56 -13.63 -27.63
C GLU A 792 -10.22 -14.19 -28.13
N ALA A 793 -9.12 -13.89 -27.44
CA ALA A 793 -7.81 -14.41 -27.80
C ALA A 793 -7.75 -15.95 -27.75
N LEU A 794 -8.38 -16.55 -26.73
CA LEU A 794 -8.44 -18.00 -26.59
C LEU A 794 -9.30 -18.66 -27.68
N LEU A 795 -10.48 -18.10 -27.99
CA LEU A 795 -11.33 -18.62 -29.06
C LEU A 795 -10.68 -18.48 -30.44
N SER A 796 -9.98 -17.36 -30.69
CA SER A 796 -9.21 -17.17 -31.92
C SER A 796 -8.09 -18.19 -32.04
N PHE A 797 -7.36 -18.48 -30.95
CA PHE A 797 -6.33 -19.51 -30.93
C PHE A 797 -6.92 -20.91 -31.20
N ILE A 798 -8.06 -21.25 -30.58
CA ILE A 798 -8.73 -22.53 -30.82
C ILE A 798 -9.17 -22.64 -32.28
N ASP A 799 -9.74 -21.59 -32.85
CA ASP A 799 -10.23 -21.59 -34.23
C ASP A 799 -9.11 -21.75 -35.26
N GLU A 800 -7.98 -21.06 -35.04
CA GLU A 800 -6.79 -21.13 -35.91
C GLU A 800 -6.15 -22.53 -35.90
N HIS A 801 -6.14 -23.20 -34.74
CA HIS A 801 -5.41 -24.46 -34.55
C HIS A 801 -6.30 -25.69 -34.42
N ILE A 802 -7.60 -25.56 -34.70
CA ILE A 802 -8.58 -26.63 -34.47
C ILE A 802 -8.18 -27.94 -35.17
N GLU A 803 -7.77 -27.91 -36.43
CA GLU A 803 -7.42 -29.13 -37.17
C GLU A 803 -6.27 -29.89 -36.49
N ARG A 804 -5.28 -29.15 -35.98
CA ARG A 804 -4.13 -29.71 -35.27
C ARG A 804 -4.51 -30.23 -33.89
N LEU A 805 -5.37 -29.52 -33.17
CA LEU A 805 -5.86 -29.91 -31.85
C LEU A 805 -6.70 -31.19 -31.92
N MET A 806 -7.38 -31.44 -33.05
CA MET A 806 -8.31 -32.55 -33.23
C MET A 806 -7.71 -33.77 -33.97
N LEU A 807 -6.73 -33.58 -34.88
CA LEU A 807 -6.13 -34.69 -35.65
C LEU A 807 -4.94 -35.34 -34.93
N GLU A 808 -5.15 -36.48 -34.28
CA GLU A 808 -4.04 -37.39 -33.96
C GLU A 808 -3.60 -38.16 -35.21
N LYS A 809 -2.50 -37.74 -35.84
CA LYS A 809 -1.78 -38.64 -36.75
C LYS A 809 -1.16 -39.78 -35.93
N ARG A 810 -1.84 -40.94 -35.86
CA ARG A 810 -1.19 -42.20 -35.46
C ARG A 810 -0.04 -42.50 -36.42
N LYS A 811 1.19 -42.17 -36.05
CA LYS A 811 2.38 -42.78 -36.67
C LYS A 811 2.45 -44.23 -36.20
N HIS A 812 1.97 -45.19 -36.99
CA HIS A 812 2.32 -46.59 -36.76
C HIS A 812 3.76 -46.84 -37.25
N PRO A 813 4.64 -47.42 -36.42
CA PRO A 813 5.81 -48.13 -36.90
C PRO A 813 5.32 -49.39 -37.63
N GLN A 814 5.86 -49.62 -38.83
CA GLN A 814 5.73 -50.91 -39.50
C GLN A 814 6.40 -51.96 -38.62
N THR A 815 5.64 -52.81 -37.92
CA THR A 815 5.89 -54.24 -37.72
C THR A 815 4.89 -54.84 -36.74
N ALA A 816 4.61 -56.13 -36.96
CA ALA A 816 3.94 -57.10 -36.10
C ALA A 816 2.41 -57.20 -36.17
N SER A 817 2.03 -58.41 -36.57
CA SER A 817 0.74 -59.03 -36.71
C SER A 817 0.05 -59.35 -35.38
N THR A 818 -1.20 -59.80 -35.53
CA THR A 818 -2.05 -60.58 -34.62
C THR A 818 -2.79 -59.85 -33.50
N LEU A 819 -4.13 -59.90 -33.64
CA LEU A 819 -5.13 -60.11 -32.59
C LEU A 819 -4.93 -59.33 -31.28
N ASP A 820 -5.44 -58.09 -31.27
CA ASP A 820 -6.20 -57.62 -30.11
C ASP A 820 -7.33 -56.69 -30.57
N GLU A 821 -8.54 -57.23 -30.58
CA GLU A 821 -9.77 -56.59 -31.09
C GLU A 821 -10.57 -55.95 -29.95
N HIS A 822 -9.97 -55.73 -28.78
CA HIS A 822 -10.62 -55.06 -27.66
C HIS A 822 -10.10 -53.63 -27.44
N ALA A 823 -11.00 -52.67 -27.66
CA ALA A 823 -10.93 -51.26 -27.30
C ALA A 823 -10.04 -50.34 -28.15
N LYS A 824 -10.40 -50.18 -29.43
CA LYS A 824 -10.27 -48.88 -30.13
C LYS A 824 -11.24 -47.87 -29.49
N ARG A 825 -10.97 -47.40 -28.27
CA ARG A 825 -11.60 -46.17 -27.76
C ARG A 825 -10.93 -45.01 -28.49
N LEU A 826 -11.65 -44.36 -29.41
CA LEU A 826 -11.35 -42.97 -29.73
C LEU A 826 -11.45 -42.20 -28.40
N GLU A 827 -10.42 -41.45 -28.02
CA GLU A 827 -10.63 -40.38 -27.05
C GLU A 827 -11.74 -39.46 -27.60
N PRO A 828 -12.68 -38.97 -26.77
CA PRO A 828 -13.64 -37.99 -27.22
C PRO A 828 -12.88 -36.84 -27.85
N ASP A 829 -13.22 -36.51 -29.09
CA ASP A 829 -12.67 -35.35 -29.78
C ASP A 829 -12.80 -34.12 -28.88
N ILE A 830 -11.79 -33.26 -28.78
CA ILE A 830 -11.82 -32.12 -27.84
C ILE A 830 -13.01 -31.20 -28.14
N LEU A 831 -13.46 -31.16 -29.40
CA LEU A 831 -14.68 -30.48 -29.80
C LEU A 831 -15.91 -31.04 -29.07
N THR A 832 -15.99 -32.38 -28.92
CA THR A 832 -17.02 -33.05 -28.12
C THR A 832 -16.92 -32.65 -26.65
N GLN A 833 -15.71 -32.57 -26.10
CA GLN A 833 -15.50 -32.12 -24.71
C GLN A 833 -15.97 -30.67 -24.51
N LEU A 834 -15.58 -29.74 -25.39
CA LEU A 834 -16.01 -28.34 -25.36
C LEU A 834 -17.53 -28.18 -25.48
N LEU A 835 -18.16 -28.96 -26.36
CA LEU A 835 -19.61 -28.92 -26.60
C LEU A 835 -20.43 -29.59 -25.48
N LEU A 836 -19.85 -30.52 -24.74
CA LEU A 836 -20.49 -31.15 -23.58
C LEU A 836 -20.14 -30.48 -22.25
N GLU A 837 -19.13 -29.62 -22.21
CA GLU A 837 -18.71 -28.92 -21.01
C GLU A 837 -19.87 -28.14 -20.38
N LYS A 838 -20.08 -28.30 -19.07
CA LYS A 838 -21.15 -27.60 -18.31
C LYS A 838 -20.57 -26.89 -17.10
N ASP A 839 -20.99 -25.64 -16.88
CA ASP A 839 -20.69 -24.92 -15.64
C ASP A 839 -21.59 -25.34 -14.48
N GLY A 840 -21.37 -24.76 -13.30
CA GLY A 840 -22.16 -25.05 -12.09
C GLY A 840 -23.66 -24.75 -12.21
N ALA A 841 -24.09 -23.99 -13.22
CA ALA A 841 -25.49 -23.70 -13.53
C ALA A 841 -26.04 -24.57 -14.68
N GLY A 842 -25.25 -25.51 -15.21
CA GLY A 842 -25.64 -26.38 -16.32
C GLY A 842 -25.56 -25.72 -17.70
N ASN A 843 -24.94 -24.54 -17.83
CA ASN A 843 -24.75 -23.87 -19.11
C ASN A 843 -23.46 -24.34 -19.77
N ASN A 844 -23.40 -24.33 -21.11
CA ASN A 844 -22.17 -24.60 -21.83
C ASN A 844 -21.32 -23.31 -21.96
N PRO A 845 -20.13 -23.24 -21.33
CA PRO A 845 -19.26 -22.06 -21.37
C PRO A 845 -18.74 -21.75 -22.77
N PHE A 846 -18.38 -22.77 -23.55
CA PHE A 846 -17.91 -22.62 -24.93
C PHE A 846 -18.96 -21.97 -25.83
N MET A 847 -20.19 -22.50 -25.85
CA MET A 847 -21.30 -21.92 -26.60
C MET A 847 -21.61 -20.49 -26.19
N ARG A 848 -21.55 -20.19 -24.89
CA ARG A 848 -21.77 -18.84 -24.35
C ARG A 848 -20.63 -17.88 -24.73
N ALA A 849 -19.38 -18.35 -24.67
CA ALA A 849 -18.20 -17.61 -25.09
C ALA A 849 -18.26 -17.30 -26.59
N CYS A 850 -18.54 -18.30 -27.43
CA CYS A 850 -18.77 -18.11 -28.85
C CYS A 850 -19.93 -17.14 -29.11
N THR A 851 -20.98 -17.15 -28.28
CA THR A 851 -22.10 -16.21 -28.41
C THR A 851 -21.64 -14.75 -28.23
N LYS A 852 -20.73 -14.49 -27.29
CA LYS A 852 -20.19 -13.15 -27.03
C LYS A 852 -19.00 -12.78 -27.94
N HIS A 853 -18.45 -13.75 -28.65
CA HIS A 853 -17.28 -13.56 -29.51
C HIS A 853 -17.61 -12.66 -30.71
N PRO A 854 -16.78 -11.65 -31.02
CA PRO A 854 -17.07 -10.69 -32.08
C PRO A 854 -16.90 -11.25 -33.50
N ARG A 855 -16.18 -12.36 -33.66
CA ARG A 855 -15.89 -12.99 -34.97
C ARG A 855 -16.50 -14.39 -35.10
N THR A 856 -16.71 -14.84 -36.33
CA THR A 856 -17.12 -16.21 -36.63
C THR A 856 -15.94 -17.17 -36.52
N MET A 857 -16.21 -18.40 -36.04
CA MET A 857 -15.22 -19.47 -35.89
C MET A 857 -15.07 -20.27 -37.19
N ASN A 858 -14.52 -19.61 -38.23
CA ASN A 858 -14.44 -20.15 -39.59
C ASN A 858 -13.57 -21.40 -39.69
N GLY A 859 -12.47 -21.48 -38.92
CA GLY A 859 -11.60 -22.65 -38.89
C GLY A 859 -12.34 -23.89 -38.34
N THR A 860 -13.07 -23.70 -37.25
CA THR A 860 -13.88 -24.74 -36.58
C THR A 860 -15.02 -25.19 -37.48
N LEU A 861 -15.72 -24.25 -38.13
CA LEU A 861 -16.77 -24.59 -39.10
C LEU A 861 -16.23 -25.39 -40.30
N ASN A 862 -15.08 -25.00 -40.84
CA ASN A 862 -14.42 -25.72 -41.93
C ASN A 862 -14.00 -27.12 -41.50
N PHE A 863 -13.45 -27.26 -40.29
CA PHE A 863 -13.11 -28.56 -39.72
C PHE A 863 -14.34 -29.47 -39.62
N ILE A 864 -15.45 -28.96 -39.05
CA ILE A 864 -16.72 -29.68 -38.95
C ILE A 864 -17.23 -30.12 -40.33
N ALA A 865 -17.17 -29.23 -41.33
CA ALA A 865 -17.60 -29.51 -42.71
C ALA A 865 -16.71 -30.55 -43.44
N ASN A 866 -15.43 -30.66 -43.05
CA ASN A 866 -14.46 -31.56 -43.66
C ASN A 866 -14.43 -32.96 -43.03
N ILE A 867 -15.06 -33.17 -41.87
CA ILE A 867 -15.18 -34.51 -41.27
C ILE A 867 -16.14 -35.32 -42.14
N THR A 868 -15.58 -36.14 -43.04
CA THR A 868 -16.31 -36.96 -44.01
C THR A 868 -17.20 -38.06 -43.40
N GLU A 869 -17.19 -38.21 -42.07
CA GLU A 869 -17.93 -39.25 -41.33
C GLU A 869 -18.64 -38.70 -40.08
N MET A 870 -19.56 -37.74 -40.23
CA MET A 870 -20.57 -37.51 -39.18
C MET A 870 -21.47 -38.73 -38.92
N GLU A 871 -21.35 -39.78 -39.75
CA GLU A 871 -21.94 -41.10 -39.55
C GLU A 871 -21.08 -42.06 -38.70
N SER A 872 -19.80 -41.74 -38.43
CA SER A 872 -19.00 -42.51 -37.49
C SER A 872 -19.48 -42.21 -36.06
N GLY A 873 -19.71 -43.26 -35.27
CA GLY A 873 -20.38 -43.16 -33.97
C GLY A 873 -19.73 -42.28 -32.90
N ALA A 874 -18.60 -41.61 -33.19
CA ALA A 874 -17.87 -40.74 -32.28
C ALA A 874 -18.62 -39.44 -31.92
N PHE A 875 -19.43 -38.88 -32.83
CA PHE A 875 -20.15 -37.61 -32.61
C PHE A 875 -21.65 -37.77 -32.31
N ASN A 876 -22.17 -39.01 -32.29
CA ASN A 876 -23.60 -39.28 -32.10
C ASN A 876 -24.18 -38.68 -30.81
N SER A 877 -23.37 -38.58 -29.74
CA SER A 877 -23.79 -38.01 -28.46
C SER A 877 -23.83 -36.47 -28.42
N VAL A 878 -23.33 -35.78 -29.46
CA VAL A 878 -23.21 -34.31 -29.52
C VAL A 878 -23.81 -33.69 -30.78
N GLN A 879 -24.57 -34.45 -31.57
CA GLN A 879 -25.16 -33.99 -32.83
C GLN A 879 -26.04 -32.74 -32.67
N THR A 880 -26.81 -32.66 -31.58
CA THR A 880 -27.66 -31.51 -31.28
C THR A 880 -26.80 -30.26 -31.01
N GLU A 881 -25.75 -30.42 -30.21
CA GLU A 881 -24.82 -29.35 -29.82
C GLU A 881 -24.03 -28.83 -31.02
N ILE A 882 -23.56 -29.71 -31.91
CA ILE A 882 -22.89 -29.34 -33.16
C ILE A 882 -23.85 -28.54 -34.07
N ALA A 883 -25.10 -29.01 -34.25
CA ALA A 883 -26.08 -28.29 -35.06
C ALA A 883 -26.39 -26.90 -34.48
N ASN A 884 -26.56 -26.79 -33.16
CA ASN A 884 -26.75 -25.52 -32.48
C ASN A 884 -25.56 -24.57 -32.65
N PHE A 885 -24.33 -25.09 -32.57
CA PHE A 885 -23.12 -24.31 -32.85
C PHE A 885 -23.11 -23.78 -34.28
N ILE A 886 -23.38 -24.63 -35.28
CA ILE A 886 -23.43 -24.23 -36.69
C ILE A 886 -24.49 -23.14 -36.89
N PHE A 887 -25.74 -23.34 -36.42
CA PHE A 887 -26.79 -22.33 -36.60
C PHE A 887 -26.44 -20.99 -35.93
N MET A 888 -25.85 -21.02 -34.74
CA MET A 888 -25.38 -19.83 -34.05
C MET A 888 -24.34 -19.04 -34.86
N GLN A 889 -23.40 -19.73 -35.52
CA GLN A 889 -22.40 -19.07 -36.37
C GLN A 889 -23.00 -18.57 -37.69
N LEU A 890 -23.79 -19.41 -38.38
CA LEU A 890 -24.46 -19.05 -39.64
C LEU A 890 -25.39 -17.84 -39.49
N ALA A 891 -26.02 -17.67 -38.34
CA ALA A 891 -26.87 -16.50 -38.06
C ALA A 891 -26.10 -15.17 -38.07
N ARG A 892 -24.77 -15.20 -37.90
CA ARG A 892 -23.91 -14.01 -37.78
C ARG A 892 -23.12 -13.68 -39.04
N MET A 893 -23.01 -14.64 -39.95
CA MET A 893 -22.29 -14.45 -41.21
C MET A 893 -23.03 -13.46 -42.11
N SER A 894 -22.26 -12.67 -42.86
CA SER A 894 -22.75 -11.81 -43.92
C SER A 894 -22.78 -12.58 -45.24
N LEU A 895 -23.98 -12.85 -45.75
CA LEU A 895 -24.16 -13.49 -47.06
C LEU A 895 -23.82 -12.58 -48.25
N GLU A 896 -23.52 -11.30 -47.99
CA GLU A 896 -23.06 -10.33 -48.98
C GLU A 896 -21.57 -10.51 -49.30
N GLU A 897 -20.79 -11.06 -48.35
CA GLU A 897 -19.36 -11.32 -48.50
C GLU A 897 -19.15 -12.66 -49.24
N PRO A 898 -18.46 -12.69 -50.41
CA PRO A 898 -18.31 -13.90 -51.21
C PRO A 898 -17.60 -15.05 -50.49
N GLU A 899 -16.61 -14.73 -49.65
CA GLU A 899 -15.82 -15.71 -48.88
C GLU A 899 -16.68 -16.40 -47.81
N GLU A 900 -17.47 -15.63 -47.05
CA GLU A 900 -18.37 -16.17 -46.04
C GLU A 900 -19.49 -17.00 -46.67
N LYS A 901 -20.08 -16.52 -47.78
CA LYS A 901 -21.09 -17.28 -48.52
C LYS A 901 -20.57 -18.64 -49.01
N THR A 902 -19.32 -18.68 -49.49
CA THR A 902 -18.69 -19.94 -49.93
C THR A 902 -18.55 -20.94 -48.78
N ILE A 903 -18.19 -20.45 -47.59
CA ILE A 903 -18.12 -21.28 -46.38
C ILE A 903 -19.53 -21.78 -45.98
N VAL A 904 -20.54 -20.90 -45.99
CA VAL A 904 -21.94 -21.26 -45.71
C VAL A 904 -22.41 -22.36 -46.65
N ASP A 905 -22.21 -22.20 -47.95
CA ASP A 905 -22.65 -23.18 -48.96
C ASP A 905 -21.97 -24.54 -48.76
N LYS A 906 -20.67 -24.53 -48.46
CA LYS A 906 -19.90 -25.74 -48.15
C LYS A 906 -20.43 -26.46 -46.89
N ILE A 907 -20.74 -25.72 -45.83
CA ILE A 907 -21.28 -26.28 -44.58
C ILE A 907 -22.66 -26.87 -44.81
N LEU A 908 -23.54 -26.15 -45.51
CA LEU A 908 -24.89 -26.61 -45.79
C LEU A 908 -24.87 -27.90 -46.63
N LEU A 909 -24.01 -27.98 -47.63
CA LEU A 909 -23.86 -29.19 -48.45
C LEU A 909 -23.35 -30.38 -47.63
N SER A 910 -22.26 -30.18 -46.86
CA SER A 910 -21.59 -31.26 -46.10
C SER A 910 -22.36 -31.72 -44.86
N SER A 911 -23.11 -30.83 -44.21
CA SER A 911 -23.79 -31.09 -42.93
C SER A 911 -25.32 -31.11 -43.05
N SER A 912 -25.89 -31.13 -44.27
CA SER A 912 -27.35 -31.07 -44.49
C SER A 912 -28.16 -32.11 -43.71
N PRO A 913 -27.78 -33.40 -43.57
CA PRO A 913 -28.61 -34.37 -42.85
C PRO A 913 -28.72 -34.08 -41.35
N LEU A 914 -27.62 -33.58 -40.77
CA LEU A 914 -27.55 -33.16 -39.37
C LEU A 914 -28.42 -31.90 -39.15
N LEU A 915 -28.19 -30.87 -39.97
CA LEU A 915 -28.90 -29.60 -39.86
C LEU A 915 -30.40 -29.75 -40.09
N LEU A 916 -30.82 -30.62 -41.01
CA LEU A 916 -32.23 -30.94 -41.25
C LEU A 916 -32.89 -31.63 -40.05
N THR A 917 -32.14 -32.46 -39.31
CA THR A 917 -32.67 -33.18 -38.14
C THR A 917 -32.88 -32.26 -36.95
N HIS A 918 -31.98 -31.29 -36.74
CA HIS A 918 -31.97 -30.39 -35.59
C HIS A 918 -32.37 -28.95 -35.92
N PHE A 919 -32.97 -28.72 -37.10
CA PHE A 919 -33.26 -27.37 -37.59
C PHE A 919 -34.11 -26.56 -36.60
N THR A 920 -33.68 -25.33 -36.34
CA THR A 920 -34.41 -24.36 -35.50
C THR A 920 -34.26 -22.94 -36.07
N LYS A 921 -35.39 -22.24 -36.20
CA LYS A 921 -35.42 -20.87 -36.73
C LYS A 921 -34.97 -19.80 -35.73
N ASN A 922 -34.92 -20.14 -34.44
CA ASN A 922 -34.80 -19.17 -33.35
C ASN A 922 -33.48 -18.38 -33.37
N TYR A 923 -32.40 -18.96 -33.91
CA TYR A 923 -31.09 -18.28 -33.98
C TYR A 923 -31.06 -17.10 -34.97
N PHE A 924 -32.00 -17.02 -35.91
CA PHE A 924 -31.98 -16.05 -37.01
C PHE A 924 -32.91 -14.85 -36.81
N ALA A 925 -33.40 -14.62 -35.58
CA ALA A 925 -34.34 -13.54 -35.28
C ALA A 925 -33.80 -12.16 -35.67
N GLU A 926 -32.50 -11.92 -35.49
CA GLU A 926 -31.85 -10.64 -35.79
C GLU A 926 -31.45 -10.48 -37.28
N ARG A 927 -31.39 -11.58 -38.05
CA ARG A 927 -31.04 -11.57 -39.49
C ARG A 927 -31.98 -12.45 -40.32
N PRO A 928 -33.19 -11.96 -40.67
CA PRO A 928 -34.17 -12.71 -41.44
C PRO A 928 -33.69 -13.15 -42.84
N ALA A 929 -32.77 -12.39 -43.44
CA ALA A 929 -32.18 -12.74 -44.74
C ALA A 929 -31.40 -14.07 -44.69
N ASN A 930 -30.65 -14.30 -43.61
CA ASN A 930 -29.93 -15.57 -43.41
C ASN A 930 -30.91 -16.73 -43.22
N LEU A 931 -32.02 -16.51 -42.48
CA LEU A 931 -33.07 -17.51 -42.32
C LEU A 931 -33.63 -17.95 -43.67
N ALA A 932 -33.95 -17.00 -44.56
CA ALA A 932 -34.50 -17.29 -45.87
C ALA A 932 -33.54 -18.12 -46.74
N TYR A 933 -32.26 -17.70 -46.80
CA TYR A 933 -31.25 -18.40 -47.57
C TYR A 933 -31.04 -19.84 -47.09
N ILE A 934 -30.81 -20.03 -45.79
CA ILE A 934 -30.52 -21.34 -45.19
C ILE A 934 -31.74 -22.26 -45.28
N THR A 935 -32.95 -21.73 -45.06
CA THR A 935 -34.19 -22.52 -45.18
C THR A 935 -34.36 -23.03 -46.61
N ASN A 936 -34.10 -22.19 -47.63
CA ASN A 936 -34.16 -22.61 -49.03
C ASN A 936 -33.15 -23.71 -49.36
N GLN A 937 -31.89 -23.52 -48.96
CA GLN A 937 -30.84 -24.52 -49.24
C GLN A 937 -31.14 -25.87 -48.56
N LEU A 938 -31.50 -25.86 -47.27
CA LEU A 938 -31.87 -27.09 -46.56
C LEU A 938 -33.14 -27.73 -47.15
N PHE A 939 -34.10 -26.94 -47.61
CA PHE A 939 -35.31 -27.45 -48.25
C PHE A 939 -35.01 -28.16 -49.58
N GLU A 940 -34.10 -27.64 -50.39
CA GLU A 940 -33.62 -28.35 -51.59
C GLU A 940 -32.91 -29.65 -51.21
N CYS A 941 -32.02 -29.66 -50.21
CA CYS A 941 -31.41 -30.90 -49.71
C CYS A 941 -32.44 -31.92 -49.21
N TYR A 942 -33.52 -31.47 -48.56
CA TYR A 942 -34.60 -32.34 -48.10
C TYR A 942 -35.38 -32.97 -49.27
N LEU A 943 -35.60 -32.21 -50.35
CA LEU A 943 -36.23 -32.72 -51.56
C LEU A 943 -35.34 -33.77 -52.24
N GLU A 944 -34.05 -33.50 -52.37
CA GLU A 944 -33.07 -34.46 -52.90
C GLU A 944 -33.03 -35.76 -52.05
N GLU A 945 -33.05 -35.64 -50.71
CA GLU A 945 -33.14 -36.79 -49.80
C GLU A 945 -34.42 -37.61 -50.04
N LEU A 946 -35.56 -36.97 -50.23
CA LEU A 946 -36.82 -37.67 -50.53
C LEU A 946 -36.83 -38.30 -51.93
N GLU A 947 -36.17 -37.69 -52.91
CA GLU A 947 -36.03 -38.24 -54.26
C GLU A 947 -35.16 -39.49 -54.25
N ASP A 948 -34.00 -39.46 -53.57
CA ASP A 948 -33.14 -40.63 -53.37
C ASP A 948 -33.89 -41.76 -52.65
N ARG A 949 -34.67 -41.47 -51.62
CA ARG A 949 -35.53 -42.48 -50.95
C ARG A 949 -36.57 -43.08 -51.89
N THR A 950 -37.11 -42.29 -52.80
CA THR A 950 -38.08 -42.76 -53.80
C THR A 950 -37.41 -43.70 -54.81
N VAL A 951 -36.20 -43.35 -55.25
CA VAL A 951 -35.34 -44.19 -56.11
C VAL A 951 -34.96 -45.50 -55.41
N ARG A 952 -34.63 -45.44 -54.12
CA ARG A 952 -34.28 -46.61 -53.28
C ARG A 952 -35.50 -47.41 -52.77
N HIS A 953 -36.71 -47.05 -53.18
CA HIS A 953 -37.97 -47.67 -52.75
C HIS A 953 -38.20 -47.70 -51.22
N ILE A 954 -37.65 -46.73 -50.49
CA ILE A 954 -37.81 -46.61 -49.03
C ILE A 954 -39.17 -45.97 -48.74
N SER A 955 -40.13 -46.77 -48.28
CA SER A 955 -41.48 -46.29 -47.95
C SER A 955 -41.56 -45.59 -46.58
N TYR A 956 -40.76 -46.08 -45.60
CA TYR A 956 -40.67 -45.55 -44.23
C TYR A 956 -39.23 -45.67 -43.73
N THR A 957 -38.74 -44.70 -42.96
CA THR A 957 -37.36 -44.64 -42.47
C THR A 957 -37.15 -45.15 -41.05
N THR A 958 -38.20 -45.60 -40.35
CA THR A 958 -38.12 -46.12 -38.97
C THR A 958 -39.09 -47.29 -38.76
N PRO A 959 -38.71 -48.35 -38.02
CA PRO A 959 -39.59 -49.47 -37.72
C PRO A 959 -40.83 -49.01 -36.93
N PHE A 960 -41.97 -49.64 -37.21
CA PHE A 960 -43.28 -49.31 -36.63
C PHE A 960 -43.26 -49.36 -35.09
N SER A 961 -43.62 -48.25 -34.45
CA SER A 961 -43.92 -48.17 -33.02
C SER A 961 -45.43 -47.93 -32.86
N PHE A 962 -46.06 -48.72 -31.97
CA PHE A 962 -47.49 -49.02 -31.92
C PHE A 962 -48.44 -47.84 -31.60
N PHE A 963 -47.93 -46.61 -31.43
CA PHE A 963 -48.76 -45.43 -31.11
C PHE A 963 -48.35 -44.11 -31.80
N GLY A 964 -47.49 -44.13 -32.83
CA GLY A 964 -47.14 -42.92 -33.60
C GLY A 964 -47.67 -42.98 -35.04
N TRP A 965 -48.62 -42.11 -35.41
CA TRP A 965 -48.99 -41.90 -36.81
C TRP A 965 -47.74 -41.40 -37.58
N ARG A 966 -47.30 -42.11 -38.63
CA ARG A 966 -46.10 -41.76 -39.41
C ARG A 966 -46.41 -41.69 -40.90
N TYR A 967 -45.94 -40.64 -41.56
CA TYR A 967 -46.18 -40.36 -42.99
C TYR A 967 -45.16 -41.06 -43.90
N SER A 968 -45.66 -41.63 -44.99
CA SER A 968 -44.88 -42.28 -46.03
C SER A 968 -43.98 -41.28 -46.77
N THR A 969 -42.90 -41.78 -47.38
CA THR A 969 -42.04 -40.98 -48.28
C THR A 969 -42.86 -40.28 -49.37
N ARG A 970 -43.93 -40.92 -49.86
CA ARG A 970 -44.83 -40.36 -50.89
C ARG A 970 -45.66 -39.17 -50.36
N GLU A 971 -46.21 -39.26 -49.16
CA GLU A 971 -46.97 -38.16 -48.54
C GLU A 971 -46.07 -36.97 -48.21
N LYS A 972 -44.85 -37.23 -47.71
CA LYS A 972 -43.84 -36.18 -47.45
C LYS A 972 -43.41 -35.50 -48.74
N MET A 973 -43.18 -36.26 -49.82
CA MET A 973 -42.83 -35.74 -51.13
C MET A 973 -43.95 -34.89 -51.74
N ASP A 974 -45.20 -35.33 -51.65
CA ASP A 974 -46.35 -34.59 -52.17
C ASP A 974 -46.55 -33.25 -51.42
N ALA A 975 -46.42 -33.28 -50.08
CA ALA A 975 -46.47 -32.07 -49.26
C ALA A 975 -45.30 -31.11 -49.55
N ALA A 976 -44.07 -31.63 -49.65
CA ALA A 976 -42.89 -30.83 -49.96
C ALA A 976 -42.96 -30.20 -51.36
N LYS A 977 -43.37 -30.94 -52.39
CA LYS A 977 -43.57 -30.38 -53.74
C LYS A 977 -44.61 -29.26 -53.74
N LYS A 978 -45.72 -29.42 -53.01
CA LYS A 978 -46.74 -28.38 -52.91
C LYS A 978 -46.26 -27.15 -52.14
N LEU A 979 -45.41 -27.34 -51.12
CA LEU A 979 -44.72 -26.24 -50.46
C LEU A 979 -43.76 -25.52 -51.42
N LYS A 980 -42.99 -26.26 -52.23
CA LYS A 980 -42.06 -25.73 -53.25
C LYS A 980 -42.78 -24.79 -54.23
N GLU A 981 -43.93 -25.20 -54.75
CA GLU A 981 -44.75 -24.37 -55.66
C GLU A 981 -45.15 -23.02 -55.06
N ILE A 982 -45.37 -22.96 -53.74
CA ILE A 982 -45.76 -21.74 -53.04
C ILE A 982 -44.55 -20.86 -52.77
N VAL A 983 -43.46 -21.42 -52.25
CA VAL A 983 -42.27 -20.63 -51.84
C VAL A 983 -41.43 -20.14 -53.04
N GLN A 984 -41.62 -20.73 -54.23
CA GLN A 984 -41.00 -20.25 -55.48
C GLN A 984 -41.69 -19.03 -56.10
N LEU A 985 -42.84 -18.59 -55.55
CA LEU A 985 -43.45 -17.33 -55.96
C LEU A 985 -42.62 -16.16 -55.44
N ASP A 986 -42.32 -15.18 -56.30
CA ASP A 986 -41.51 -13.98 -55.98
C ASP A 986 -42.02 -13.20 -54.74
N SER A 987 -43.26 -13.44 -54.30
CA SER A 987 -43.84 -12.86 -53.07
C SER A 987 -44.93 -13.77 -52.46
N PHE A 988 -44.53 -14.92 -51.92
CA PHE A 988 -45.46 -15.78 -51.18
C PHE A 988 -45.91 -15.12 -49.85
N SER A 989 -47.17 -15.36 -49.48
CA SER A 989 -47.82 -14.74 -48.31
C SER A 989 -48.09 -15.75 -47.20
N LEU A 990 -48.17 -15.24 -45.96
CA LEU A 990 -48.59 -16.04 -44.81
C LEU A 990 -49.97 -16.68 -45.01
N GLN A 991 -50.86 -16.00 -45.76
CA GLN A 991 -52.18 -16.51 -46.10
C GLN A 991 -52.10 -17.77 -46.98
N GLN A 992 -51.24 -17.79 -48.00
CA GLN A 992 -51.06 -18.97 -48.87
C GLN A 992 -50.49 -20.17 -48.11
N LEU A 993 -49.56 -19.94 -47.17
CA LEU A 993 -49.03 -20.99 -46.29
C LEU A 993 -50.11 -21.51 -45.33
N ASN A 994 -50.93 -20.63 -44.74
CA ASN A 994 -52.03 -21.02 -43.87
C ASN A 994 -53.13 -21.80 -44.62
N GLU A 995 -53.38 -21.50 -45.90
CA GLU A 995 -54.32 -22.27 -46.73
C GLU A 995 -53.80 -23.67 -47.09
N LEU A 996 -52.48 -23.81 -47.24
CA LEU A 996 -51.84 -25.12 -47.44
C LEU A 996 -51.99 -25.99 -46.18
N ASP A 997 -51.80 -25.39 -45.00
CA ASP A 997 -51.93 -26.04 -43.68
C ASP A 997 -53.36 -26.52 -43.40
N LYS A 998 -54.37 -25.74 -43.78
CA LYS A 998 -55.81 -26.09 -43.61
C LYS A 998 -56.27 -27.31 -44.41
N LYS A 999 -55.48 -27.78 -45.38
CA LYS A 999 -55.81 -28.99 -46.15
C LYS A 999 -55.39 -30.22 -45.34
N ASN A 1000 -56.35 -30.96 -44.78
CA ASN A 1000 -56.12 -32.15 -43.95
C ASN A 1000 -55.09 -33.17 -44.50
N ARG A 1001 -54.94 -33.28 -45.83
CA ARG A 1001 -53.95 -34.19 -46.47
C ARG A 1001 -52.50 -33.71 -46.36
N TYR A 1002 -52.27 -32.43 -46.11
CA TYR A 1002 -50.94 -31.79 -46.06
C TYR A 1002 -50.59 -31.26 -44.66
N HIS A 1003 -51.61 -30.95 -43.85
CA HIS A 1003 -51.47 -30.44 -42.48
C HIS A 1003 -50.35 -31.17 -41.72
N TRP A 1004 -50.52 -32.47 -41.50
CA TRP A 1004 -49.60 -33.20 -40.64
C TRP A 1004 -48.17 -33.38 -41.20
N PRO A 1005 -47.95 -33.71 -42.48
CA PRO A 1005 -46.61 -33.66 -43.06
C PRO A 1005 -45.91 -32.29 -42.96
N LEU A 1006 -46.69 -31.20 -42.92
CA LEU A 1006 -46.21 -29.82 -42.84
C LEU A 1006 -46.11 -29.27 -41.41
N THR A 1007 -46.67 -29.95 -40.41
CA THR A 1007 -46.60 -29.51 -39.01
C THR A 1007 -45.72 -30.41 -38.15
N GLU A 1008 -45.37 -31.60 -38.62
CA GLU A 1008 -44.58 -32.60 -37.88
C GLU A 1008 -43.22 -32.89 -38.55
N SER A 1009 -42.22 -33.27 -37.75
CA SER A 1009 -40.89 -33.71 -38.21
C SER A 1009 -40.03 -32.62 -38.92
N ARG A 1010 -39.00 -33.03 -39.68
CA ARG A 1010 -38.03 -32.14 -40.37
C ARG A 1010 -38.69 -31.12 -41.31
N LEU A 1011 -39.68 -31.55 -42.11
CA LEU A 1011 -40.42 -30.67 -43.03
C LEU A 1011 -41.26 -29.63 -42.26
N GLY A 1012 -41.82 -30.02 -41.11
CA GLY A 1012 -42.57 -29.09 -40.26
C GLY A 1012 -41.73 -27.93 -39.73
N ASN A 1013 -40.48 -28.19 -39.34
CA ASN A 1013 -39.58 -27.13 -38.88
C ASN A 1013 -39.22 -26.15 -40.01
N LEU A 1014 -39.00 -26.65 -41.25
CA LEU A 1014 -38.78 -25.80 -42.43
C LEU A 1014 -40.04 -24.99 -42.79
N PHE A 1015 -41.22 -25.60 -42.75
CA PHE A 1015 -42.49 -24.92 -42.97
C PHE A 1015 -42.74 -23.80 -41.95
N ALA A 1016 -42.42 -24.04 -40.68
CA ALA A 1016 -42.50 -23.03 -39.61
C ALA A 1016 -41.51 -21.87 -39.81
N ALA A 1017 -40.37 -22.09 -40.45
CA ALA A 1017 -39.44 -21.04 -40.87
C ALA A 1017 -40.00 -20.23 -42.05
N TYR A 1018 -40.54 -20.88 -43.08
CA TYR A 1018 -41.21 -20.18 -44.20
C TYR A 1018 -42.38 -19.31 -43.73
N ARG A 1019 -43.17 -19.76 -42.76
CA ARG A 1019 -44.21 -18.92 -42.13
C ARG A 1019 -43.61 -17.68 -41.46
N SER A 1020 -42.49 -17.84 -40.75
CA SER A 1020 -41.77 -16.73 -40.12
C SER A 1020 -41.21 -15.73 -41.14
N ILE A 1021 -40.66 -16.23 -42.25
CA ILE A 1021 -40.13 -15.41 -43.35
C ILE A 1021 -41.25 -14.59 -44.00
N ALA A 1022 -42.40 -15.21 -44.26
CA ALA A 1022 -43.57 -14.54 -44.82
C ALA A 1022 -44.15 -13.48 -43.88
N ASP A 1023 -44.13 -13.72 -42.56
CA ASP A 1023 -44.63 -12.79 -41.54
C ASP A 1023 -43.73 -11.54 -41.43
N ASN A 1024 -42.42 -11.73 -41.38
CA ASN A 1024 -41.44 -10.63 -41.34
C ASN A 1024 -41.47 -9.75 -42.62
N ALA A 1025 -41.85 -10.32 -43.78
CA ALA A 1025 -42.04 -9.57 -45.02
C ALA A 1025 -43.29 -8.65 -44.99
N VAL A 1026 -44.25 -8.91 -44.09
CA VAL A 1026 -45.45 -8.08 -43.88
C VAL A 1026 -45.12 -6.87 -42.98
N ASP A 1027 -44.35 -7.07 -41.90
CA ASP A 1027 -43.98 -5.98 -40.98
C ASP A 1027 -43.06 -4.93 -41.62
N ASN A 1028 -42.09 -5.32 -42.45
CA ASN A 1028 -41.23 -4.36 -43.17
C ASN A 1028 -42.01 -3.48 -44.18
N ARG A 1029 -43.16 -3.96 -44.69
CA ARG A 1029 -44.08 -3.14 -45.50
C ARG A 1029 -44.89 -2.15 -44.67
N ALA A 1030 -45.15 -2.45 -43.39
CA ALA A 1030 -45.87 -1.55 -42.48
C ALA A 1030 -45.00 -0.40 -41.97
N GLU A 1031 -43.70 -0.62 -41.71
CA GLU A 1031 -42.76 0.47 -41.34
C GLU A 1031 -42.47 1.43 -42.50
N THR A 1032 -42.47 0.95 -43.75
CA THR A 1032 -42.23 1.79 -44.93
C THR A 1032 -43.40 2.75 -45.23
N LEU A 1033 -44.60 2.48 -44.69
CA LEU A 1033 -45.80 3.31 -44.87
C LEU A 1033 -45.91 4.51 -43.92
N HIS A 1034 -44.99 4.66 -42.95
CA HIS A 1034 -44.98 5.80 -42.01
C HIS A 1034 -43.88 6.85 -42.25
N ILE A 1035 -43.08 6.73 -43.33
CA ILE A 1035 -42.05 7.73 -43.70
C ILE A 1035 -42.37 8.30 -45.08
N LEU A 1036 -43.51 8.98 -45.22
CA LEU A 1036 -43.75 9.95 -46.30
C LEU A 1036 -44.81 10.95 -45.81
N ASP A 1037 -44.40 11.97 -45.05
CA ASP A 1037 -44.90 13.34 -45.23
C ASP A 1037 -44.02 14.42 -44.52
N ASN A 1038 -43.36 15.22 -45.35
CA ASN A 1038 -43.00 16.65 -45.25
C ASN A 1038 -42.58 17.27 -43.90
N ASN A 1039 -41.26 17.34 -43.64
CA ASN A 1039 -40.46 18.58 -43.71
C ASN A 1039 -39.10 18.44 -42.98
N ASN A 1040 -38.03 18.88 -43.65
CA ASN A 1040 -36.63 18.87 -43.21
C ASN A 1040 -36.39 19.52 -41.83
N THR A 1041 -35.90 18.74 -40.86
CA THR A 1041 -34.76 19.09 -39.97
C THR A 1041 -34.38 17.87 -39.11
N ILE A 1042 -33.08 17.59 -39.00
CA ILE A 1042 -32.49 16.46 -38.26
C ILE A 1042 -32.10 16.93 -36.85
N THR A 1043 -32.49 16.21 -35.80
CA THR A 1043 -31.63 15.72 -34.68
C THR A 1043 -32.46 14.92 -33.65
N PRO A 1044 -31.83 14.04 -32.83
CA PRO A 1044 -32.33 12.70 -32.52
C PRO A 1044 -33.14 12.62 -31.23
N ILE A 1045 -34.06 11.66 -31.15
CA ILE A 1045 -34.62 11.22 -29.86
C ILE A 1045 -34.31 9.74 -29.66
N GLU A 1046 -33.57 9.53 -28.57
CA GLU A 1046 -33.16 8.31 -27.93
C GLU A 1046 -34.29 7.28 -27.83
N LYS A 1047 -34.02 6.04 -28.27
CA LYS A 1047 -34.78 4.88 -27.81
C LYS A 1047 -34.24 4.45 -26.44
N PRO A 1048 -35.09 4.28 -25.41
CA PRO A 1048 -34.66 3.75 -24.14
C PRO A 1048 -34.28 2.26 -24.29
N SER A 1049 -33.12 1.94 -23.74
CA SER A 1049 -32.65 0.60 -23.45
C SER A 1049 -33.67 -0.15 -22.59
N THR A 1050 -34.19 -1.25 -23.12
CA THR A 1050 -34.84 -2.30 -22.30
C THR A 1050 -34.16 -3.62 -22.59
N SER A 1051 -32.98 -3.79 -21.99
CA SER A 1051 -32.45 -5.11 -21.65
C SER A 1051 -32.63 -5.32 -20.14
N ALA A 1052 -32.81 -6.58 -19.75
CA ALA A 1052 -32.95 -7.11 -18.39
C ALA A 1052 -34.36 -7.06 -17.76
N ALA A 1053 -35.15 -8.12 -17.98
CA ALA A 1053 -35.97 -8.76 -16.94
C ALA A 1053 -36.66 -10.03 -17.47
N TYR A 1054 -35.97 -11.17 -17.51
CA TYR A 1054 -36.63 -12.49 -17.38
C TYR A 1054 -35.61 -13.48 -16.82
N LEU A 1055 -35.57 -13.59 -15.49
CA LEU A 1055 -35.19 -14.78 -14.71
C LEU A 1055 -35.22 -14.43 -13.20
N LYS A 1056 -36.37 -14.66 -12.53
CA LYS A 1056 -36.47 -15.27 -11.19
C LYS A 1056 -37.92 -15.34 -10.68
N GLN A 1057 -38.17 -16.39 -9.88
CA GLN A 1057 -39.39 -16.86 -9.18
C GLN A 1057 -40.22 -17.86 -10.01
N SER A 1058 -40.49 -19.10 -9.59
CA SER A 1058 -40.46 -19.78 -8.28
C SER A 1058 -40.28 -21.30 -8.50
N VAL A 1059 -39.58 -22.05 -7.65
CA VAL A 1059 -40.17 -22.96 -6.65
C VAL A 1059 -41.46 -23.64 -7.13
N ALA A 1060 -41.31 -24.79 -7.79
CA ALA A 1060 -42.03 -26.05 -7.60
C ALA A 1060 -41.30 -27.14 -8.39
#